data_AF-A0A2G8HVE2-F1
#
_entry.id   AF-A0A2G8HVE2-F1
#
_cell.length_a   1.000
_cell.length_b   1.000
_cell.length_c   1.000
_cell.angle_alpha   90.00
_cell.angle_beta   90.00
_cell.angle_gamma   90.00
#
_symmetry.space_group_name_H-M   'P 1'
#
loop_
_entity.id
_entity.type
_entity.pdbx_description
1 polymer ?
#
loop_
_entity_poly.entity_id
_entity_poly.type
_entity_poly.pdbx_seq_one_letter_code
_entity_poly.pdbx_strand_id
1 'polypeptide(L)'
;MRAKVFLLFLFSFLLITNSFAANGRMQRAKKAADKRKFQVEAFDQYDFSLCQKFAKDNENYYLFSCDDSKLITSPITNLERSQYRISKKIYSDNFLKDLRDYTLSSLKKNKEEINSTINCLNSSSTDCKLRIEKILDYIKGSLPSYRKTMALSELYTVGGRGYTFHNIKQDLEHDSLDYDIPKLSDLEYEEAVKLKKEIVFNIKQDALASIEDECISFDYEYKMSNCSRAIKGKLRSETSKGVAKVRDLYKEEYNKRTNLDPLLARLNIRGDEPRDTIIKELRKQLIESSKANQESFEKIASLEDDDDLIDLIKNKNSVQGYLSTQGVSKASCDIAQSLYDEVETDKLMASLYIGGAAIVGGGICLGTLGIGCAIGVGVVAEGVDLYMQQNQLNNSRLSFESGLGTVDAIESAESDRNLALAFVAVGSAGNLLRPAARIAKNSYVGSKKSIENTFEARKSKIELSEIRNFTPKLKENFSSVSELKRAYSDYALTTPRLNRRWIDNAKKSNASFYLDVENSALKRLNDSLGDKELVTSLTNLHKEVMFKKINELSKKFNGINFEVYSDFKSLRFAFTPKNIPKSVEEKFLKELNTVYKEANGEYAKMVQSLDGLGAETPALWFEGGIAATADGAGQAAKRSRVINRVAPRLVSFNDIRRLVDLDLESIKSYSSKLSNSSLEKAGLTEVVAGTGVKTVRLEVIETIRKSTGNARIDEVERIFSGRLNHLSHLDIKKNLDADYSRQALSDKFGVVLSNEEAHDLVEYVSKLDGLTPGLWQEVRVSASLDKANFGGFSGDVTGMGARNIQQVARDIATAKSVNAEEVLTVTRLGEQQVTKTFNKIKDNFTTTVKDVFDKRKVLYESKCSGDDCVVIPSSKLERGDEVAIINAFRVQDNPSQYRLSFIPPGVSSEKRTILATQGELVEKELRKQIVGISSEKIPYKKLSQITLGTRMPSTLNKGSIELYLGVGKGISLTKYERELIEKAYERAVKKTNQNLSEEASGASKILYDSGTVNFIE
;
A
#
# COMPACT_ATOMS: atom_id res chain seq x y z
N MET A 1 59.90 20.73 -46.97
CA MET A 1 60.53 19.74 -46.06
C MET A 1 60.56 20.19 -44.59
N ARG A 2 61.02 21.41 -44.26
CA ARG A 2 61.13 21.90 -42.87
C ARG A 2 59.83 21.89 -42.04
N ALA A 3 58.67 22.16 -42.64
CA ALA A 3 57.38 22.12 -41.93
C ALA A 3 56.92 20.69 -41.57
N LYS A 4 57.21 19.68 -42.41
CA LYS A 4 56.87 18.28 -42.13
C LYS A 4 57.75 17.70 -41.03
N VAL A 5 59.04 18.06 -41.01
CA VAL A 5 59.96 17.67 -39.94
C VAL A 5 59.57 18.32 -38.61
N PHE A 6 59.16 19.60 -38.63
CA PHE A 6 58.70 20.30 -37.42
C PHE A 6 57.39 19.70 -36.86
N LEU A 7 56.43 19.33 -37.72
CA LEU A 7 55.20 18.65 -37.30
C LEU A 7 55.47 17.25 -36.75
N LEU A 8 56.38 16.48 -37.35
CA LEU A 8 56.81 15.18 -36.82
C LEU A 8 57.51 15.30 -35.48
N PHE A 9 58.33 16.34 -35.30
CA PHE A 9 59.00 16.62 -34.03
C PHE A 9 58.00 17.06 -32.96
N LEU A 10 57.02 17.91 -33.30
CA LEU A 10 55.97 18.36 -32.39
C LEU A 10 55.04 17.21 -31.97
N PHE A 11 54.69 16.32 -32.91
CA PHE A 11 53.89 15.12 -32.64
C PHE A 11 54.66 14.13 -31.76
N SER A 12 55.95 13.91 -32.05
CA SER A 12 56.82 13.07 -31.23
C SER A 12 57.01 13.65 -29.83
N PHE A 13 57.18 14.96 -29.71
CA PHE A 13 57.34 15.64 -28.43
C PHE A 13 56.05 15.63 -27.60
N LEU A 14 54.88 15.80 -28.22
CA LEU A 14 53.56 15.66 -27.58
C LEU A 14 53.26 14.21 -27.17
N LEU A 15 53.66 13.22 -27.97
CA LEU A 15 53.57 11.81 -27.61
C LEU A 15 54.49 11.47 -26.44
N ILE A 16 55.73 11.93 -26.46
CA ILE A 16 56.71 11.66 -25.39
C ILE A 16 56.28 12.34 -24.08
N THR A 17 55.88 13.61 -24.12
CA THR A 17 55.46 14.36 -22.91
C THR A 17 54.14 13.86 -22.32
N ASN A 18 53.15 13.48 -23.15
CA ASN A 18 51.93 12.82 -22.65
C ASN A 18 52.23 11.41 -22.14
N SER A 19 53.17 10.67 -22.74
CA SER A 19 53.59 9.36 -22.24
C SER A 19 54.24 9.45 -20.86
N PHE A 20 55.11 10.44 -20.61
CA PHE A 20 55.75 10.63 -19.30
C PHE A 20 54.78 11.15 -18.22
N ALA A 21 53.85 12.04 -18.55
CA ALA A 21 52.81 12.52 -17.62
C ALA A 21 51.74 11.44 -17.33
N ALA A 22 51.39 10.63 -18.33
CA ALA A 22 50.53 9.47 -18.18
C ALA A 22 51.21 8.37 -17.38
N ASN A 23 52.53 8.16 -17.51
CA ASN A 23 53.24 7.12 -16.77
C ASN A 23 53.27 7.42 -15.26
N GLY A 24 53.44 8.68 -14.86
CA GLY A 24 53.37 9.08 -13.44
C GLY A 24 51.96 8.97 -12.84
N ARG A 25 50.91 9.31 -13.61
CA ARG A 25 49.50 9.13 -13.19
C ARG A 25 49.08 7.66 -13.23
N MET A 26 49.51 6.90 -14.23
CA MET A 26 49.32 5.44 -14.31
C MET A 26 50.09 4.73 -13.21
N GLN A 27 51.28 5.15 -12.82
CA GLN A 27 51.98 4.55 -11.69
C GLN A 27 51.28 4.85 -10.36
N ARG A 28 50.72 6.05 -10.16
CA ARG A 28 49.90 6.34 -8.96
C ARG A 28 48.56 5.62 -8.99
N ALA A 29 47.89 5.54 -10.14
CA ALA A 29 46.66 4.79 -10.34
C ALA A 29 46.89 3.28 -10.18
N LYS A 30 47.99 2.74 -10.71
CA LYS A 30 48.45 1.36 -10.54
C LYS A 30 48.82 1.08 -9.09
N LYS A 31 49.50 2.00 -8.40
CA LYS A 31 49.84 1.86 -6.97
C LYS A 31 48.62 1.98 -6.06
N ALA A 32 47.59 2.74 -6.45
CA ALA A 32 46.31 2.82 -5.77
C ALA A 32 45.42 1.59 -6.06
N ALA A 33 45.40 1.10 -7.31
CA ALA A 33 44.75 -0.13 -7.72
C ALA A 33 45.40 -1.37 -7.07
N ASP A 34 46.73 -1.43 -7.03
CA ASP A 34 47.51 -2.47 -6.34
C ASP A 34 47.28 -2.43 -4.83
N LYS A 35 46.95 -1.27 -4.24
CA LYS A 35 46.61 -1.16 -2.81
C LYS A 35 45.20 -1.73 -2.52
N ARG A 36 44.23 -1.49 -3.42
CA ARG A 36 42.87 -2.06 -3.36
C ARG A 36 42.80 -3.55 -3.72
N LYS A 37 43.75 -4.05 -4.53
CA LYS A 37 43.79 -5.43 -5.01
C LYS A 37 43.85 -6.48 -3.89
N PHE A 38 44.38 -6.12 -2.72
CA PHE A 38 44.65 -7.07 -1.63
C PHE A 38 43.78 -6.87 -0.39
N GLN A 39 42.88 -5.88 -0.38
CA GLN A 39 42.01 -5.58 0.76
C GLN A 39 40.54 -5.83 0.39
N VAL A 40 39.76 -6.29 1.37
CA VAL A 40 38.30 -6.37 1.29
C VAL A 40 37.80 -5.17 2.08
N GLU A 41 37.44 -4.13 1.36
CA GLU A 41 36.90 -2.89 1.93
C GLU A 41 35.40 -3.07 2.14
N ALA A 42 34.86 -2.44 3.19
CA ALA A 42 33.42 -2.34 3.35
C ALA A 42 32.84 -1.48 2.22
N PHE A 43 31.74 -1.92 1.63
CA PHE A 43 31.07 -1.14 0.59
C PHE A 43 29.93 -0.30 1.16
N ASP A 44 29.83 0.94 0.68
CA ASP A 44 28.72 1.85 0.96
C ASP A 44 27.47 1.49 0.13
N GLN A 45 27.65 0.70 -0.94
CA GLN A 45 26.60 0.25 -1.86
C GLN A 45 26.89 -1.18 -2.33
N TYR A 46 25.83 -2.00 -2.43
CA TYR A 46 25.94 -3.39 -2.88
C TYR A 46 24.98 -3.68 -4.04
N ASP A 47 25.43 -4.41 -5.04
CA ASP A 47 24.61 -4.93 -6.14
C ASP A 47 23.68 -6.08 -5.73
N PHE A 48 23.95 -6.69 -4.57
CA PHE A 48 23.17 -7.80 -4.02
C PHE A 48 22.15 -7.30 -2.99
N SER A 49 20.86 -7.58 -3.24
CA SER A 49 19.75 -7.06 -2.44
C SER A 49 19.83 -7.44 -0.95
N LEU A 50 20.27 -8.67 -0.64
CA LEU A 50 20.46 -9.17 0.73
C LEU A 50 21.55 -8.41 1.49
N CYS A 51 22.49 -7.79 0.78
CA CYS A 51 23.64 -7.08 1.32
C CYS A 51 23.35 -5.60 1.59
N GLN A 52 22.29 -5.03 1.00
CA GLN A 52 21.89 -3.63 1.17
C GLN A 52 21.65 -3.23 2.64
N LYS A 53 21.30 -4.18 3.52
CA LYS A 53 21.19 -3.93 4.98
C LYS A 53 22.51 -3.50 5.64
N PHE A 54 23.64 -3.74 4.98
CA PHE A 54 24.99 -3.39 5.44
C PHE A 54 25.56 -2.11 4.83
N ALA A 55 24.82 -1.44 3.93
CA ALA A 55 25.18 -0.14 3.37
C ALA A 55 25.13 0.94 4.48
N LYS A 56 26.26 1.19 5.14
CA LYS A 56 26.46 2.26 6.15
C LYS A 56 27.92 2.75 6.12
N ASP A 57 28.11 4.05 6.39
CA ASP A 57 29.37 4.85 6.35
C ASP A 57 30.51 4.42 7.31
N ASN A 58 30.56 3.17 7.77
CA ASN A 58 31.63 2.70 8.64
C ASN A 58 32.62 1.82 7.86
N GLU A 59 33.80 2.39 7.57
CA GLU A 59 34.99 1.68 7.08
C GLU A 59 35.35 0.57 8.09
N ASN A 60 35.03 -0.67 7.75
CA ASN A 60 35.49 -1.85 8.48
C ASN A 60 36.52 -2.57 7.60
N TYR A 61 37.63 -3.00 8.19
CA TYR A 61 38.62 -3.83 7.54
C TYR A 61 38.58 -5.23 8.15
N TYR A 62 38.64 -6.26 7.30
CA TYR A 62 38.66 -7.65 7.74
C TYR A 62 40.07 -8.24 7.64
N LEU A 63 40.49 -8.91 8.72
CA LEU A 63 41.68 -9.75 8.76
C LEU A 63 41.21 -11.20 8.86
N PHE A 64 41.36 -11.96 7.78
CA PHE A 64 41.08 -13.40 7.78
C PHE A 64 42.37 -14.15 8.07
N SER A 65 42.43 -14.91 9.17
CA SER A 65 43.59 -15.76 9.51
C SER A 65 43.29 -17.22 9.19
N CYS A 66 44.24 -17.92 8.59
CA CYS A 66 44.24 -19.39 8.50
C CYS A 66 45.10 -19.97 9.63
N ASP A 67 44.56 -20.96 10.32
CA ASP A 67 45.25 -21.88 11.23
C ASP A 67 45.61 -23.14 10.40
N ASP A 68 46.79 -23.79 10.40
CA ASP A 68 47.94 -23.86 11.30
C ASP A 68 49.16 -24.43 10.48
N SER A 69 50.42 -24.22 10.88
CA SER A 69 51.68 -24.93 10.48
C SER A 69 52.66 -24.47 9.36
N LYS A 70 52.52 -23.34 8.64
CA LYS A 70 53.57 -22.88 7.68
C LYS A 70 54.10 -21.47 7.93
N LEU A 71 55.38 -21.37 8.27
CA LEU A 71 56.10 -20.11 8.47
C LEU A 71 56.60 -19.57 7.11
N ILE A 72 56.18 -18.36 6.74
CA ILE A 72 56.69 -17.64 5.56
C ILE A 72 57.45 -16.40 6.07
N THR A 73 58.73 -16.25 5.74
CA THR A 73 59.57 -15.11 6.15
C THR A 73 59.78 -14.11 5.01
N SER A 74 59.50 -12.82 5.26
CA SER A 74 59.69 -11.69 4.33
C SER A 74 59.86 -10.37 5.14
N PRO A 75 60.33 -9.24 4.59
CA PRO A 75 60.39 -7.96 5.32
C PRO A 75 59.01 -7.52 5.82
N ILE A 76 58.92 -6.85 6.99
CA ILE A 76 57.65 -6.55 7.70
C ILE A 76 56.58 -5.88 6.81
N THR A 77 56.98 -4.96 5.92
CA THR A 77 56.08 -4.26 4.99
C THR A 77 55.65 -5.12 3.79
N ASN A 78 56.44 -6.13 3.42
CA ASN A 78 56.08 -7.13 2.42
C ASN A 78 55.26 -8.27 3.03
N LEU A 79 55.47 -8.59 4.32
CA LEU A 79 54.68 -9.56 5.08
C LEU A 79 53.22 -9.12 5.19
N GLU A 80 52.96 -7.88 5.62
CA GLU A 80 51.58 -7.37 5.73
C GLU A 80 50.84 -7.45 4.39
N ARG A 81 51.45 -6.95 3.30
CA ARG A 81 50.83 -7.00 1.96
C ARG A 81 50.64 -8.43 1.45
N SER A 82 51.61 -9.31 1.66
CA SER A 82 51.51 -10.71 1.25
C SER A 82 50.45 -11.45 2.06
N GLN A 83 50.32 -11.15 3.35
CA GLN A 83 49.30 -11.70 4.22
C GLN A 83 47.90 -11.26 3.79
N TYR A 84 47.67 -9.96 3.56
CA TYR A 84 46.39 -9.46 3.02
C TYR A 84 46.03 -10.11 1.67
N ARG A 85 47.01 -10.23 0.77
CA ARG A 85 46.83 -10.89 -0.54
C ARG A 85 46.44 -12.35 -0.41
N ILE A 86 47.11 -13.10 0.48
CA ILE A 86 46.84 -14.52 0.70
C ILE A 86 45.46 -14.69 1.33
N SER A 87 45.10 -13.88 2.34
CA SER A 87 43.81 -13.95 3.02
C SER A 87 42.61 -13.63 2.11
N LYS A 88 42.68 -12.55 1.31
CA LYS A 88 41.63 -12.21 0.34
C LYS A 88 41.51 -13.29 -0.73
N LYS A 89 42.64 -13.72 -1.32
CA LYS A 89 42.64 -14.73 -2.37
C LYS A 89 42.03 -16.05 -1.87
N ILE A 90 42.51 -16.61 -0.76
CA ILE A 90 41.97 -17.86 -0.22
C ILE A 90 40.47 -17.77 0.05
N TYR A 91 40.01 -16.65 0.62
CA TYR A 91 38.59 -16.47 0.90
C TYR A 91 37.76 -16.33 -0.38
N SER A 92 38.24 -15.57 -1.37
CA SER A 92 37.62 -15.47 -2.69
C SER A 92 37.55 -16.81 -3.42
N ASP A 93 38.65 -17.56 -3.44
CA ASP A 93 38.73 -18.87 -4.10
C ASP A 93 37.75 -19.86 -3.44
N ASN A 94 37.70 -19.90 -2.10
CA ASN A 94 36.74 -20.71 -1.37
C ASN A 94 35.30 -20.26 -1.62
N PHE A 95 35.03 -18.95 -1.59
CA PHE A 95 33.71 -18.40 -1.89
C PHE A 95 33.23 -18.80 -3.29
N LEU A 96 34.11 -18.73 -4.30
CA LEU A 96 33.79 -19.09 -5.69
C LEU A 96 33.57 -20.60 -5.86
N LYS A 97 34.35 -21.44 -5.18
CA LYS A 97 34.16 -22.91 -5.16
C LYS A 97 32.84 -23.29 -4.48
N ASP A 98 32.55 -22.71 -3.33
CA ASP A 98 31.29 -22.93 -2.61
C ASP A 98 30.09 -22.43 -3.44
N LEU A 99 30.24 -21.29 -4.13
CA LEU A 99 29.22 -20.76 -5.04
C LEU A 99 28.98 -21.69 -6.24
N ARG A 100 30.03 -22.27 -6.81
CA ARG A 100 29.93 -23.28 -7.88
C ARG A 100 29.17 -24.50 -7.38
N ASP A 101 29.57 -25.08 -6.25
CA ASP A 101 28.94 -26.27 -5.69
C ASP A 101 27.48 -26.03 -5.34
N TYR A 102 27.18 -24.87 -4.75
CA TYR A 102 25.81 -24.41 -4.53
C TYR A 102 25.01 -24.33 -5.84
N THR A 103 25.58 -23.73 -6.87
CA THR A 103 24.90 -23.55 -8.17
C THR A 103 24.67 -24.89 -8.87
N LEU A 104 25.65 -25.79 -8.87
CA LEU A 104 25.51 -27.16 -9.41
C LEU A 104 24.45 -27.96 -8.66
N SER A 105 24.42 -27.87 -7.33
CA SER A 105 23.40 -28.51 -6.51
C SER A 105 22.01 -27.95 -6.81
N SER A 106 21.89 -26.62 -6.96
CA SER A 106 20.63 -25.95 -7.30
C SER A 106 20.11 -26.38 -8.68
N LEU A 107 20.98 -26.41 -9.68
CA LEU A 107 20.64 -26.89 -11.03
C LEU A 107 20.17 -28.34 -11.02
N LYS A 108 20.91 -29.23 -10.33
CA LYS A 108 20.55 -30.64 -10.20
C LYS A 108 19.16 -30.81 -9.57
N LYS A 109 18.89 -30.10 -8.48
CA LYS A 109 17.58 -30.12 -7.82
C LYS A 109 16.47 -29.62 -8.75
N ASN A 110 16.71 -28.50 -9.44
CA ASN A 110 15.74 -27.94 -10.39
C ASN A 110 15.45 -28.93 -11.55
N LYS A 111 16.46 -29.62 -12.08
CA LYS A 111 16.29 -30.68 -13.09
C LYS A 111 15.43 -31.84 -12.58
N GLU A 112 15.67 -32.29 -11.35
CA GLU A 112 14.86 -33.35 -10.71
C GLU A 112 13.40 -32.91 -10.55
N GLU A 113 13.14 -31.66 -10.16
CA GLU A 113 11.79 -31.09 -10.04
C GLU A 113 11.08 -30.95 -11.40
N ILE A 114 11.79 -30.49 -12.44
CA ILE A 114 11.27 -30.40 -13.80
C ILE A 114 10.92 -31.80 -14.32
N ASN A 115 11.84 -32.77 -14.21
CA ASN A 115 11.61 -34.14 -14.68
C ASN A 115 10.48 -34.83 -13.90
N SER A 116 10.37 -34.58 -12.59
CA SER A 116 9.24 -35.03 -11.78
C SER A 116 7.90 -34.49 -12.31
N THR A 117 7.87 -33.21 -12.71
CA THR A 117 6.68 -32.59 -13.30
C THR A 117 6.36 -33.17 -14.68
N ILE A 118 7.36 -33.37 -15.54
CA ILE A 118 7.21 -34.03 -16.85
C ILE A 118 6.65 -35.45 -16.69
N ASN A 119 7.17 -36.21 -15.72
CA ASN A 119 6.68 -37.56 -15.42
C ASN A 119 5.21 -37.52 -14.94
N CYS A 120 4.85 -36.53 -14.12
CA CYS A 120 3.46 -36.35 -13.70
C CYS A 120 2.51 -36.00 -14.86
N LEU A 121 2.98 -35.28 -15.88
CA LEU A 121 2.18 -35.01 -17.09
C LEU A 121 1.87 -36.28 -17.91
N ASN A 122 2.55 -37.39 -17.66
CA ASN A 122 2.33 -38.69 -18.31
C ASN A 122 1.68 -39.73 -17.38
N SER A 123 1.55 -39.44 -16.09
CA SER A 123 1.04 -40.36 -15.08
C SER A 123 -0.48 -40.21 -14.90
N SER A 124 -1.16 -41.33 -14.74
CA SER A 124 -2.59 -41.37 -14.38
C SER A 124 -2.83 -41.39 -12.86
N SER A 125 -1.77 -41.32 -12.05
CA SER A 125 -1.86 -41.35 -10.58
C SER A 125 -2.63 -40.14 -10.03
N THR A 126 -3.36 -40.37 -8.93
CA THR A 126 -4.18 -39.34 -8.29
C THR A 126 -3.36 -38.13 -7.83
N ASP A 127 -2.17 -38.35 -7.26
CA ASP A 127 -1.28 -37.28 -6.81
C ASP A 127 -0.76 -36.42 -7.96
N CYS A 128 -0.37 -37.05 -9.09
CA CYS A 128 0.02 -36.29 -10.28
C CYS A 128 -1.15 -35.52 -10.87
N LYS A 129 -2.37 -36.09 -10.91
CA LYS A 129 -3.56 -35.33 -11.35
C LYS A 129 -3.76 -34.06 -10.53
N LEU A 130 -3.72 -34.17 -9.19
CA LEU A 130 -3.85 -33.02 -8.29
C LEU A 130 -2.74 -31.98 -8.49
N ARG A 131 -1.49 -32.44 -8.68
CA ARG A 131 -0.36 -31.55 -8.96
C ARG A 131 -0.54 -30.81 -10.29
N ILE A 132 -0.97 -31.50 -11.34
CA ILE A 132 -1.24 -30.91 -12.65
C ILE A 132 -2.42 -29.93 -12.59
N GLU A 133 -3.51 -30.24 -11.87
CA GLU A 133 -4.60 -29.27 -11.68
C GLU A 133 -4.10 -27.96 -11.07
N LYS A 134 -3.28 -28.03 -10.01
CA LYS A 134 -2.73 -26.82 -9.37
C LYS A 134 -1.89 -25.98 -10.32
N ILE A 135 -1.08 -26.62 -11.18
CA ILE A 135 -0.28 -25.92 -12.18
C ILE A 135 -1.18 -25.28 -13.25
N LEU A 136 -2.20 -26.00 -13.72
CA LEU A 136 -3.14 -25.48 -14.71
C LEU A 136 -3.95 -24.30 -14.16
N ASP A 137 -4.43 -24.39 -12.93
CA ASP A 137 -5.14 -23.30 -12.26
C ASP A 137 -4.23 -22.08 -12.07
N TYR A 138 -2.96 -22.31 -11.72
CA TYR A 138 -1.96 -21.26 -11.64
C TYR A 138 -1.73 -20.57 -12.99
N ILE A 139 -1.52 -21.33 -14.07
CA ILE A 139 -1.34 -20.80 -15.43
C ILE A 139 -2.58 -19.99 -15.86
N LYS A 140 -3.77 -20.56 -15.69
CA LYS A 140 -5.05 -19.90 -16.03
C LYS A 140 -5.26 -18.59 -15.29
N GLY A 141 -4.87 -18.52 -14.01
CA GLY A 141 -5.00 -17.33 -13.20
C GLY A 141 -3.91 -16.29 -13.46
N SER A 142 -2.68 -16.74 -13.69
CA SER A 142 -1.49 -15.87 -13.69
C SER A 142 -1.15 -15.34 -15.08
N LEU A 143 -1.36 -16.14 -16.14
CA LEU A 143 -0.94 -15.80 -17.50
C LEU A 143 -1.70 -14.57 -18.06
N PRO A 144 -3.03 -14.43 -17.90
CA PRO A 144 -3.73 -13.21 -18.34
C PRO A 144 -3.26 -11.96 -17.60
N SER A 145 -2.98 -12.07 -16.30
CA SER A 145 -2.44 -10.96 -15.53
C SER A 145 -1.02 -10.60 -15.98
N TYR A 146 -0.18 -11.58 -16.27
CA TYR A 146 1.19 -11.38 -16.75
C TYR A 146 1.20 -10.64 -18.09
N ARG A 147 0.40 -11.12 -19.05
CA ARG A 147 0.26 -10.54 -20.40
C ARG A 147 -0.30 -9.13 -20.37
N LYS A 148 -1.22 -8.83 -19.45
CA LYS A 148 -1.70 -7.46 -19.22
C LYS A 148 -0.62 -6.53 -18.66
N THR A 149 0.22 -7.00 -17.73
CA THR A 149 1.38 -6.23 -17.23
C THR A 149 2.35 -5.91 -18.38
N MET A 150 2.63 -6.89 -19.24
CA MET A 150 3.47 -6.73 -20.43
C MET A 150 2.89 -5.70 -21.42
N ALA A 151 1.59 -5.77 -21.71
CA ALA A 151 0.93 -4.79 -22.56
C ALA A 151 1.06 -3.34 -22.04
N LEU A 152 1.09 -3.17 -20.72
CA LEU A 152 1.22 -1.87 -20.06
C LEU A 152 2.68 -1.40 -19.96
N SER A 153 3.66 -2.31 -19.91
CA SER A 153 5.08 -1.95 -20.04
C SER A 153 5.42 -1.47 -21.45
N GLU A 154 4.65 -1.88 -22.46
CA GLU A 154 4.78 -1.44 -23.84
C GLU A 154 3.91 -0.22 -24.21
N LEU A 155 3.46 0.58 -23.23
CA LEU A 155 2.69 1.79 -23.51
C LEU A 155 3.44 2.73 -24.46
N TYR A 156 2.90 2.89 -25.67
CA TYR A 156 3.49 3.73 -26.70
C TYR A 156 2.63 4.94 -26.98
N THR A 157 3.29 5.98 -27.47
CA THR A 157 2.65 7.26 -27.74
C THR A 157 2.48 7.45 -29.25
N VAL A 158 1.23 7.58 -29.68
CA VAL A 158 0.86 7.88 -31.06
C VAL A 158 0.47 9.36 -31.17
N GLY A 159 1.16 10.13 -32.00
CA GLY A 159 0.71 11.48 -32.33
C GLY A 159 1.79 12.46 -32.79
N GLY A 160 1.34 13.56 -33.42
CA GLY A 160 2.19 14.61 -34.00
C GLY A 160 2.02 15.99 -33.33
N ARG A 161 2.27 17.07 -34.10
CA ARG A 161 1.98 18.44 -33.66
C ARG A 161 0.46 18.61 -33.47
N GLY A 162 0.01 18.66 -32.22
CA GLY A 162 -1.38 18.98 -31.85
C GLY A 162 -2.18 17.88 -31.15
N TYR A 163 -1.76 16.61 -31.21
CA TYR A 163 -2.46 15.47 -30.60
C TYR A 163 -1.47 14.42 -30.07
N THR A 164 -1.87 13.70 -29.02
CA THR A 164 -1.09 12.63 -28.38
C THR A 164 -2.05 11.64 -27.77
N PHE A 165 -1.95 10.40 -28.22
CA PHE A 165 -2.71 9.28 -27.71
C PHE A 165 -1.74 8.27 -27.16
N HIS A 166 -2.04 7.73 -25.97
CA HIS A 166 -1.32 6.58 -25.47
C HIS A 166 -2.09 5.33 -25.86
N ASN A 167 -1.38 4.34 -26.37
CA ASN A 167 -1.98 3.09 -26.79
C ASN A 167 -1.17 1.89 -26.31
N ILE A 168 -1.83 0.76 -26.29
CA ILE A 168 -1.23 -0.56 -26.04
C ILE A 168 -1.34 -1.36 -27.33
N LYS A 169 -0.36 -2.23 -27.57
CA LYS A 169 -0.42 -3.16 -28.70
C LYS A 169 -1.27 -4.36 -28.30
N GLN A 170 -2.00 -4.92 -29.27
CA GLN A 170 -2.66 -6.21 -29.08
C GLN A 170 -1.66 -7.36 -29.27
N ASP A 171 -0.75 -7.20 -30.22
CA ASP A 171 0.40 -8.08 -30.42
C ASP A 171 1.45 -7.75 -29.35
N LEU A 172 1.84 -8.77 -28.59
CA LEU A 172 2.83 -8.67 -27.53
C LEU A 172 4.16 -9.18 -28.05
N GLU A 173 5.25 -8.55 -27.67
CA GLU A 173 6.60 -8.99 -28.00
C GLU A 173 7.49 -8.80 -26.78
N HIS A 174 8.27 -9.81 -26.41
CA HIS A 174 9.24 -9.62 -25.34
C HIS A 174 10.35 -8.69 -25.83
N ASP A 175 10.64 -7.62 -25.07
CA ASP A 175 11.68 -6.66 -25.44
C ASP A 175 13.06 -7.32 -25.71
N SER A 176 13.40 -8.36 -24.93
CA SER A 176 14.72 -9.03 -24.99
C SER A 176 14.67 -10.56 -24.96
N LEU A 177 13.48 -11.17 -24.98
CA LEU A 177 13.33 -12.63 -25.05
C LEU A 177 12.88 -13.03 -26.46
N ASP A 178 13.45 -14.12 -26.97
CA ASP A 178 13.17 -14.64 -28.30
C ASP A 178 12.08 -15.71 -28.24
N TYR A 179 10.97 -15.38 -27.56
CA TYR A 179 9.84 -16.29 -27.35
C TYR A 179 8.60 -15.78 -28.07
N ASP A 180 7.94 -16.70 -28.78
CA ASP A 180 6.65 -16.43 -29.38
C ASP A 180 5.59 -16.34 -28.28
N ILE A 181 4.82 -15.26 -28.29
CA ILE A 181 3.69 -15.05 -27.39
C ILE A 181 2.44 -14.70 -28.21
N PRO A 182 1.26 -15.29 -27.91
CA PRO A 182 0.07 -14.96 -28.67
C PRO A 182 -0.37 -13.52 -28.38
N LYS A 183 -1.07 -12.91 -29.34
CA LYS A 183 -1.75 -11.62 -29.14
C LYS A 183 -2.79 -11.71 -28.03
N LEU A 184 -3.03 -10.60 -27.33
CA LEU A 184 -4.08 -10.48 -26.33
C LEU A 184 -5.43 -10.93 -26.91
N SER A 185 -6.18 -11.72 -26.15
CA SER A 185 -7.60 -11.95 -26.44
C SER A 185 -8.36 -10.61 -26.38
N ASP A 186 -9.53 -10.56 -27.00
CA ASP A 186 -10.32 -9.32 -27.03
C ASP A 186 -10.68 -8.85 -25.61
N LEU A 187 -10.99 -9.79 -24.70
CA LEU A 187 -11.26 -9.50 -23.30
C LEU A 187 -10.04 -8.91 -22.57
N GLU A 188 -8.86 -9.55 -22.70
CA GLU A 188 -7.63 -9.06 -22.08
C GLU A 188 -7.23 -7.68 -22.63
N TYR A 189 -7.39 -7.48 -23.94
CA TYR A 189 -7.12 -6.22 -24.60
C TYR A 189 -8.08 -5.13 -24.12
N GLU A 190 -9.39 -5.42 -24.01
CA GLU A 190 -10.37 -4.49 -23.46
C GLU A 190 -10.05 -4.09 -22.01
N GLU A 191 -9.69 -5.06 -21.16
CA GLU A 191 -9.25 -4.80 -19.78
C GLU A 191 -8.00 -3.93 -19.73
N ALA A 192 -7.00 -4.22 -20.56
CA ALA A 192 -5.76 -3.45 -20.63
C ALA A 192 -6.01 -2.03 -21.17
N VAL A 193 -6.88 -1.88 -22.19
CA VAL A 193 -7.30 -0.57 -22.72
C VAL A 193 -8.04 0.23 -21.65
N LYS A 194 -8.91 -0.42 -20.87
CA LYS A 194 -9.63 0.21 -19.76
C LYS A 194 -8.66 0.72 -18.70
N LEU A 195 -7.74 -0.13 -18.24
CA LEU A 195 -6.74 0.23 -17.24
C LEU A 195 -5.80 1.34 -17.73
N LYS A 196 -5.38 1.29 -19.00
CA LYS A 196 -4.65 2.40 -19.64
C LYS A 196 -5.45 3.71 -19.56
N LYS A 197 -6.73 3.71 -19.93
CA LYS A 197 -7.56 4.92 -19.90
C LYS A 197 -7.60 5.51 -18.49
N GLU A 198 -7.71 4.67 -17.46
CA GLU A 198 -7.66 5.08 -16.06
C GLU A 198 -6.30 5.70 -15.69
N ILE A 199 -5.20 5.03 -16.02
CA ILE A 199 -3.83 5.52 -15.77
C ILE A 199 -3.63 6.89 -16.42
N VAL A 200 -3.94 7.01 -17.72
CA VAL A 200 -3.77 8.26 -18.47
C VAL A 200 -4.67 9.34 -17.93
N PHE A 201 -5.91 9.01 -17.56
CA PHE A 201 -6.83 9.95 -16.94
C PHE A 201 -6.24 10.47 -15.64
N ASN A 202 -5.86 9.61 -14.69
CA ASN A 202 -5.34 10.00 -13.39
C ASN A 202 -4.05 10.82 -13.48
N ILE A 203 -3.12 10.44 -14.36
CA ILE A 203 -1.92 11.23 -14.64
C ILE A 203 -2.28 12.59 -15.23
N LYS A 204 -3.27 12.67 -16.12
CA LYS A 204 -3.73 13.93 -16.69
C LYS A 204 -4.40 14.80 -15.61
N GLN A 205 -5.19 14.21 -14.71
CA GLN A 205 -5.76 14.90 -13.55
C GLN A 205 -4.65 15.46 -12.66
N ASP A 206 -3.60 14.67 -12.39
CA ASP A 206 -2.43 15.09 -11.64
C ASP A 206 -1.66 16.22 -12.33
N ALA A 207 -1.48 16.12 -13.64
CA ALA A 207 -0.81 17.16 -14.42
C ALA A 207 -1.64 18.45 -14.47
N LEU A 208 -2.96 18.36 -14.56
CA LEU A 208 -3.83 19.52 -14.46
C LEU A 208 -3.78 20.13 -13.05
N ALA A 209 -3.74 19.31 -12.01
CA ALA A 209 -3.63 19.75 -10.63
C ALA A 209 -2.26 20.38 -10.27
N SER A 210 -1.22 20.25 -11.11
CA SER A 210 0.11 20.86 -10.84
C SER A 210 0.29 22.19 -11.56
N ILE A 211 -0.68 22.56 -12.40
CA ILE A 211 -0.64 23.79 -13.17
C ILE A 211 -1.61 24.76 -12.49
N GLU A 212 -1.06 25.71 -11.74
CA GLU A 212 -1.81 26.83 -11.21
C GLU A 212 -2.07 27.83 -12.35
N ASP A 213 -3.22 27.70 -13.01
CA ASP A 213 -3.67 28.62 -14.07
C ASP A 213 -5.20 28.72 -14.12
N GLU A 214 -5.70 29.93 -14.35
CA GLU A 214 -7.15 30.24 -14.37
C GLU A 214 -7.91 29.51 -15.48
N CYS A 215 -7.23 29.04 -16.52
CA CYS A 215 -7.86 28.36 -17.65
C CYS A 215 -8.24 26.90 -17.36
N ILE A 216 -7.65 26.28 -16.33
CA ILE A 216 -7.93 24.91 -15.91
C ILE A 216 -9.11 24.96 -14.94
N SER A 217 -10.28 24.48 -15.35
CA SER A 217 -11.41 24.35 -14.42
C SER A 217 -11.09 23.30 -13.35
N PHE A 218 -11.68 23.45 -12.17
CA PHE A 218 -11.38 22.58 -11.04
C PHE A 218 -11.92 21.14 -11.20
N ASP A 219 -12.82 20.90 -12.15
CA ASP A 219 -13.23 19.56 -12.60
C ASP A 219 -12.18 18.88 -13.49
N TYR A 220 -11.03 19.53 -13.68
CA TYR A 220 -9.95 19.09 -14.56
C TYR A 220 -10.41 18.85 -16.00
N GLU A 221 -11.44 19.59 -16.42
CA GLU A 221 -11.82 19.73 -17.82
C GLU A 221 -10.95 20.83 -18.45
N TYR A 222 -10.11 20.43 -19.41
CA TYR A 222 -9.33 21.38 -20.21
C TYR A 222 -10.28 22.16 -21.14
N LYS A 223 -10.67 23.38 -20.78
CA LYS A 223 -11.49 24.26 -21.64
C LYS A 223 -10.64 24.79 -22.79
N MET A 224 -10.75 24.13 -23.94
CA MET A 224 -9.90 24.37 -25.12
C MET A 224 -9.93 25.82 -25.62
N SER A 225 -11.02 26.56 -25.37
CA SER A 225 -11.20 27.96 -25.79
C SER A 225 -10.40 28.97 -24.98
N ASN A 226 -10.03 28.65 -23.73
CA ASN A 226 -9.47 29.64 -22.79
C ASN A 226 -8.01 29.35 -22.40
N CYS A 227 -7.52 28.13 -22.64
CA CYS A 227 -6.15 27.77 -22.27
C CYS A 227 -5.12 28.13 -23.35
N SER A 228 -4.07 28.83 -22.93
CA SER A 228 -2.94 29.16 -23.81
C SER A 228 -2.26 27.90 -24.37
N ARG A 229 -1.62 28.02 -25.53
CA ARG A 229 -0.82 26.92 -26.11
C ARG A 229 0.30 26.46 -25.16
N ALA A 230 0.82 27.36 -24.31
CA ALA A 230 1.86 27.04 -23.34
C ALA A 230 1.35 26.06 -22.28
N ILE A 231 0.15 26.27 -21.75
CA ILE A 231 -0.49 25.38 -20.76
C ILE A 231 -0.82 24.03 -21.39
N LYS A 232 -1.35 24.03 -22.62
CA LYS A 232 -1.55 22.78 -23.39
C LYS A 232 -0.25 21.99 -23.52
N GLY A 233 0.84 22.68 -23.83
CA GLY A 233 2.18 22.11 -23.96
C GLY A 233 2.69 21.55 -22.63
N LYS A 234 2.54 22.30 -21.54
CA LYS A 234 2.92 21.90 -20.18
C LYS A 234 2.13 20.67 -19.74
N LEU A 235 0.80 20.68 -19.87
CA LEU A 235 -0.06 19.55 -19.56
C LEU A 235 0.32 18.30 -20.35
N ARG A 236 0.53 18.44 -21.67
CA ARG A 236 0.96 17.33 -22.53
C ARG A 236 2.31 16.76 -22.08
N SER A 237 3.27 17.64 -21.77
CA SER A 237 4.60 17.27 -21.29
C SER A 237 4.52 16.51 -19.97
N GLU A 238 3.83 17.06 -18.98
CA GLU A 238 3.66 16.43 -17.66
C GLU A 238 2.87 15.12 -17.76
N THR A 239 1.83 15.05 -18.59
CA THR A 239 1.09 13.80 -18.83
C THR A 239 2.00 12.74 -19.48
N SER A 240 2.80 13.14 -20.48
CA SER A 240 3.71 12.21 -21.17
C SER A 240 4.81 11.71 -20.25
N LYS A 241 5.36 12.58 -19.39
CA LYS A 241 6.34 12.21 -18.36
C LYS A 241 5.73 11.25 -17.33
N GLY A 242 4.52 11.54 -16.84
CA GLY A 242 3.81 10.66 -15.92
C GLY A 242 3.53 9.29 -16.53
N VAL A 243 3.08 9.24 -17.78
CA VAL A 243 2.83 7.97 -18.49
C VAL A 243 4.13 7.21 -18.72
N ALA A 244 5.22 7.89 -19.07
CA ALA A 244 6.53 7.27 -19.18
C ALA A 244 7.00 6.68 -17.84
N LYS A 245 6.79 7.38 -16.72
CA LYS A 245 7.11 6.88 -15.38
C LYS A 245 6.29 5.62 -15.03
N VAL A 246 4.99 5.63 -15.30
CA VAL A 246 4.13 4.45 -15.05
C VAL A 246 4.50 3.28 -15.94
N ARG A 247 4.80 3.53 -17.22
CA ARG A 247 5.33 2.51 -18.13
C ARG A 247 6.62 1.88 -17.58
N ASP A 248 7.56 2.71 -17.12
CA ASP A 248 8.82 2.23 -16.56
C ASP A 248 8.56 1.37 -15.29
N LEU A 249 7.59 1.74 -14.44
CA LEU A 249 7.15 0.90 -13.30
C LEU A 249 6.52 -0.45 -13.73
N TYR A 250 5.71 -0.45 -14.80
CA TYR A 250 5.16 -1.69 -15.34
C TYR A 250 6.25 -2.57 -15.97
N LYS A 251 7.28 -1.96 -16.57
CA LYS A 251 8.44 -2.68 -17.08
C LYS A 251 9.23 -3.36 -15.94
N GLU A 252 9.47 -2.65 -14.84
CA GLU A 252 10.08 -3.23 -13.64
C GLU A 252 9.27 -4.41 -13.08
N GLU A 253 7.94 -4.25 -12.97
CA GLU A 253 7.04 -5.32 -12.50
C GLU A 253 7.00 -6.51 -13.47
N TYR A 254 7.03 -6.26 -14.79
CA TYR A 254 7.13 -7.29 -15.81
C TYR A 254 8.46 -8.06 -15.70
N ASN A 255 9.61 -7.38 -15.62
CA ASN A 255 10.92 -8.01 -15.46
C ASN A 255 10.97 -8.84 -14.17
N LYS A 256 10.46 -8.28 -13.07
CA LYS A 256 10.39 -8.97 -11.78
C LYS A 256 9.54 -10.25 -11.86
N ARG A 257 8.35 -10.20 -12.46
CA ARG A 257 7.50 -11.39 -12.63
C ARG A 257 8.15 -12.44 -13.52
N THR A 258 8.77 -12.00 -14.62
CA THR A 258 9.47 -12.86 -15.56
C THR A 258 10.67 -13.55 -14.91
N ASN A 259 11.41 -12.84 -14.05
CA ASN A 259 12.54 -13.41 -13.29
C ASN A 259 12.09 -14.41 -12.22
N LEU A 260 10.93 -14.17 -11.58
CA LEU A 260 10.37 -15.06 -10.57
C LEU A 260 9.77 -16.33 -11.19
N ASP A 261 9.18 -16.21 -12.37
CA ASP A 261 8.59 -17.33 -13.10
C ASP A 261 8.89 -17.22 -14.61
N PRO A 262 10.07 -17.71 -15.04
CA PRO A 262 10.46 -17.75 -16.46
C PRO A 262 9.52 -18.59 -17.32
N LEU A 263 8.79 -19.55 -16.73
CA LEU A 263 7.88 -20.41 -17.49
C LEU A 263 6.72 -19.60 -18.08
N LEU A 264 6.18 -18.62 -17.34
CA LEU A 264 5.09 -17.77 -17.84
C LEU A 264 5.48 -16.98 -19.09
N ALA A 265 6.74 -16.56 -19.21
CA ALA A 265 7.25 -15.85 -20.39
C ALA A 265 7.43 -16.75 -21.61
N ARG A 266 7.52 -18.07 -21.41
CA ARG A 266 7.80 -19.04 -22.48
C ARG A 266 6.55 -19.72 -23.04
N LEU A 267 5.44 -19.65 -22.32
CA LEU A 267 4.20 -20.30 -22.71
C LEU A 267 3.57 -19.56 -23.90
N ASN A 268 3.62 -20.17 -25.09
CA ASN A 268 2.96 -19.65 -26.29
C ASN A 268 1.46 -20.01 -26.32
N ILE A 269 0.75 -19.59 -25.27
CA ILE A 269 -0.69 -19.78 -25.03
C ILE A 269 -1.25 -18.59 -24.26
N ARG A 270 -2.58 -18.48 -24.18
CA ARG A 270 -3.30 -17.41 -23.47
C ARG A 270 -3.76 -17.84 -22.08
N GLY A 271 -3.89 -19.14 -21.86
CA GLY A 271 -4.45 -19.74 -20.65
C GLY A 271 -5.94 -20.06 -20.75
N ASP A 272 -6.64 -19.59 -21.80
CA ASP A 272 -8.04 -19.91 -22.06
C ASP A 272 -8.22 -21.13 -22.98
N GLU A 273 -7.12 -21.70 -23.47
CA GLU A 273 -7.13 -22.87 -24.34
C GLU A 273 -7.66 -24.13 -23.62
N PRO A 274 -8.13 -25.12 -24.40
CA PRO A 274 -8.46 -26.43 -23.85
C PRO A 274 -7.30 -27.03 -23.06
N ARG A 275 -7.65 -27.76 -22.00
CA ARG A 275 -6.71 -28.40 -21.07
C ARG A 275 -5.53 -29.09 -21.79
N ASP A 276 -5.84 -29.88 -22.81
CA ASP A 276 -4.84 -30.69 -23.50
C ASP A 276 -3.81 -29.82 -24.25
N THR A 277 -4.25 -28.66 -24.78
CA THR A 277 -3.35 -27.67 -25.40
C THR A 277 -2.41 -27.06 -24.38
N ILE A 278 -2.92 -26.67 -23.20
CA ILE A 278 -2.09 -26.12 -22.12
C ILE A 278 -1.07 -27.17 -21.65
N ILE A 279 -1.50 -28.42 -21.46
CA ILE A 279 -0.62 -29.53 -21.08
C ILE A 279 0.48 -29.77 -22.13
N LYS A 280 0.12 -29.72 -23.41
CA LYS A 280 1.07 -29.91 -24.52
C LYS A 280 2.13 -28.82 -24.55
N GLU A 281 1.73 -27.55 -24.43
CA GLU A 281 2.66 -26.42 -24.42
C GLU A 281 3.53 -26.42 -23.15
N LEU A 282 2.92 -26.66 -21.99
CA LEU A 282 3.67 -26.80 -20.73
C LEU A 282 4.73 -27.90 -20.83
N ARG A 283 4.38 -29.05 -21.40
CA ARG A 283 5.33 -30.16 -21.60
C ARG A 283 6.51 -29.74 -22.48
N LYS A 284 6.23 -29.07 -23.60
CA LYS A 284 7.26 -28.56 -24.51
C LYS A 284 8.24 -27.64 -23.76
N GLN A 285 7.72 -26.64 -23.04
CA GLN A 285 8.54 -25.67 -22.32
C GLN A 285 9.33 -26.29 -21.16
N LEU A 286 8.77 -27.29 -20.46
CA LEU A 286 9.50 -28.02 -19.42
C LEU A 286 10.65 -28.86 -19.98
N ILE A 287 10.47 -29.50 -21.15
CA ILE A 287 11.56 -30.25 -21.81
C ILE A 287 12.69 -29.32 -22.20
N GLU A 288 12.37 -28.17 -22.79
CA GLU A 288 13.38 -27.16 -23.14
C GLU A 288 14.07 -26.58 -21.89
N SER A 289 13.33 -26.33 -20.81
CA SER A 289 13.90 -25.90 -19.51
C SER A 289 14.84 -26.96 -18.93
N SER A 290 14.48 -28.24 -19.01
CA SER A 290 15.33 -29.36 -18.57
C SER A 290 16.64 -29.43 -19.38
N LYS A 291 16.56 -29.18 -20.69
CA LYS A 291 17.73 -29.11 -21.58
C LYS A 291 18.64 -27.93 -21.25
N ALA A 292 18.10 -26.71 -21.13
CA ALA A 292 18.87 -25.52 -20.75
C ALA A 292 19.51 -25.65 -19.37
N ASN A 293 18.81 -26.28 -18.43
CA ASN A 293 19.34 -26.62 -17.11
C ASN A 293 20.54 -27.57 -17.20
N GLN A 294 20.44 -28.63 -18.02
CA GLN A 294 21.55 -29.56 -18.24
C GLN A 294 22.75 -28.89 -18.92
N GLU A 295 22.53 -28.09 -19.94
CA GLU A 295 23.59 -27.34 -20.63
C GLU A 295 24.29 -26.36 -19.68
N SER A 296 23.52 -25.67 -18.82
CA SER A 296 24.07 -24.81 -17.76
C SER A 296 24.87 -25.60 -16.73
N PHE A 297 24.39 -26.79 -16.36
CA PHE A 297 25.09 -27.68 -15.43
C PHE A 297 26.44 -28.12 -15.99
N GLU A 298 26.46 -28.60 -17.24
CA GLU A 298 27.70 -29.04 -17.92
C GLU A 298 28.70 -27.89 -18.03
N LYS A 299 28.21 -26.71 -18.41
CA LYS A 299 29.05 -25.51 -18.54
C LYS A 299 29.66 -25.05 -17.22
N ILE A 300 28.90 -25.08 -16.12
CA ILE A 300 29.42 -24.71 -14.78
C ILE A 300 30.30 -25.82 -14.22
N ALA A 301 30.00 -27.09 -14.53
CA ALA A 301 30.81 -28.22 -14.13
C ALA A 301 32.18 -28.22 -14.81
N SER A 302 32.31 -27.67 -16.02
CA SER A 302 33.60 -27.54 -16.71
C SER A 302 34.48 -26.38 -16.25
N LEU A 303 34.02 -25.51 -15.34
CA LEU A 303 34.84 -24.44 -14.78
C LEU A 303 35.80 -25.01 -13.74
N GLU A 304 37.09 -25.11 -14.07
CA GLU A 304 38.14 -25.67 -13.20
C GLU A 304 39.05 -24.60 -12.60
N ASP A 305 39.30 -23.50 -13.31
CA ASP A 305 40.23 -22.44 -12.90
C ASP A 305 39.52 -21.31 -12.13
N ASP A 306 40.19 -20.74 -11.13
CA ASP A 306 39.66 -19.64 -10.30
C ASP A 306 39.27 -18.40 -11.16
N ASP A 307 39.99 -18.17 -12.26
CA ASP A 307 39.74 -17.08 -13.23
C ASP A 307 38.45 -17.30 -14.05
N ASP A 308 38.00 -18.56 -14.20
CA ASP A 308 36.74 -18.91 -14.87
C ASP A 308 35.56 -18.94 -13.88
N LEU A 309 35.84 -19.29 -12.62
CA LEU A 309 34.82 -19.34 -11.56
C LEU A 309 34.31 -17.94 -11.19
N ILE A 310 35.15 -16.91 -11.33
CA ILE A 310 34.76 -15.53 -11.00
C ILE A 310 33.52 -15.07 -11.80
N ASP A 311 33.33 -15.59 -13.02
CA ASP A 311 32.18 -15.29 -13.87
C ASP A 311 30.83 -15.74 -13.27
N LEU A 312 30.83 -16.69 -12.33
CA LEU A 312 29.64 -17.09 -11.59
C LEU A 312 29.07 -15.95 -10.74
N ILE A 313 29.90 -14.97 -10.35
CA ILE A 313 29.45 -13.82 -9.56
C ILE A 313 28.46 -12.94 -10.32
N LYS A 314 28.50 -12.97 -11.68
CA LYS A 314 27.55 -12.26 -12.55
C LYS A 314 26.12 -12.77 -12.32
N ASN A 315 25.98 -14.01 -11.87
CA ASN A 315 24.69 -14.59 -11.55
C ASN A 315 24.19 -14.13 -10.17
N LYS A 316 23.56 -12.96 -10.14
CA LYS A 316 23.06 -12.34 -8.90
C LYS A 316 22.11 -13.27 -8.11
N ASN A 317 21.30 -14.10 -8.79
CA ASN A 317 20.39 -15.03 -8.11
C ASN A 317 21.14 -16.18 -7.45
N SER A 318 22.13 -16.78 -8.11
CA SER A 318 22.99 -17.82 -7.51
C SER A 318 23.74 -17.28 -6.30
N VAL A 319 24.32 -16.07 -6.40
CA VAL A 319 25.03 -15.42 -5.29
C VAL A 319 24.08 -15.12 -4.12
N GLN A 320 22.91 -14.56 -4.40
CA GLN A 320 21.92 -14.28 -3.34
C GLN A 320 21.39 -15.57 -2.69
N GLY A 321 21.14 -16.62 -3.48
CA GLY A 321 20.74 -17.93 -2.97
C GLY A 321 21.82 -18.56 -2.08
N TYR A 322 23.08 -18.49 -2.51
CA TYR A 322 24.22 -18.95 -1.74
C TYR A 322 24.36 -18.19 -0.41
N LEU A 323 24.38 -16.85 -0.46
CA LEU A 323 24.46 -15.99 0.72
C LEU A 323 23.31 -16.21 1.71
N SER A 324 22.10 -16.45 1.19
CA SER A 324 20.92 -16.78 2.01
C SER A 324 21.10 -18.11 2.74
N THR A 325 21.69 -19.11 2.09
CA THR A 325 21.90 -20.46 2.63
C THR A 325 23.01 -20.50 3.68
N GLN A 326 24.10 -19.78 3.46
CA GLN A 326 25.25 -19.73 4.39
C GLN A 326 25.06 -18.77 5.56
N GLY A 327 24.10 -17.85 5.46
CA GLY A 327 23.90 -16.77 6.43
C GLY A 327 24.57 -15.47 5.96
N VAL A 328 23.74 -14.44 5.76
CA VAL A 328 24.16 -13.18 5.17
C VAL A 328 24.98 -12.34 6.18
N SER A 329 26.30 -12.37 6.05
CA SER A 329 27.25 -11.58 6.84
C SER A 329 27.81 -10.38 6.07
N LYS A 330 28.32 -9.35 6.77
CA LYS A 330 28.92 -8.18 6.12
C LYS A 330 30.16 -8.60 5.30
N ALA A 331 31.01 -9.46 5.87
CA ALA A 331 32.21 -9.98 5.19
C ALA A 331 31.90 -10.75 3.90
N SER A 332 30.89 -11.65 3.92
CA SER A 332 30.48 -12.38 2.71
C SER A 332 29.89 -11.46 1.64
N CYS A 333 29.21 -10.38 2.06
CA CYS A 333 28.69 -9.36 1.16
C CYS A 333 29.79 -8.48 0.54
N ASP A 334 30.78 -8.08 1.35
CA ASP A 334 31.93 -7.30 0.89
C ASP A 334 32.80 -8.10 -0.09
N ILE A 335 32.98 -9.40 0.15
CA ILE A 335 33.66 -10.31 -0.78
C ILE A 335 32.88 -10.46 -2.08
N ALA A 336 31.57 -10.74 -2.00
CA ALA A 336 30.73 -10.88 -3.18
C ALA A 336 30.73 -9.60 -4.03
N GLN A 337 30.64 -8.43 -3.39
CA GLN A 337 30.72 -7.14 -4.08
C GLN A 337 32.10 -6.90 -4.67
N SER A 338 33.17 -7.18 -3.93
CA SER A 338 34.53 -7.03 -4.45
C SER A 338 34.79 -7.91 -5.68
N LEU A 339 34.27 -9.13 -5.71
CA LEU A 339 34.39 -10.03 -6.86
C LEU A 339 33.53 -9.55 -8.03
N TYR A 340 32.34 -9.04 -7.75
CA TYR A 340 31.45 -8.47 -8.76
C TYR A 340 32.06 -7.23 -9.44
N ASP A 341 32.62 -6.31 -8.65
CA ASP A 341 33.30 -5.12 -9.15
C ASP A 341 34.57 -5.45 -9.95
N GLU A 342 35.30 -6.50 -9.56
CA GLU A 342 36.49 -6.98 -10.29
C GLU A 342 36.10 -7.44 -11.69
N VAL A 343 35.03 -8.22 -11.81
CA VAL A 343 34.49 -8.70 -13.08
C VAL A 343 33.97 -7.57 -13.98
N GLU A 344 33.23 -6.60 -13.42
CA GLU A 344 32.76 -5.43 -14.17
C GLU A 344 33.92 -4.54 -14.62
N THR A 345 34.94 -4.37 -13.78
CA THR A 345 36.14 -3.58 -14.10
C THR A 345 36.95 -4.24 -15.20
N ASP A 346 37.17 -5.56 -15.14
CA ASP A 346 37.90 -6.31 -16.17
C ASP A 346 37.18 -6.27 -17.51
N LYS A 347 35.83 -6.34 -17.51
CA LYS A 347 35.01 -6.15 -18.72
C LYS A 347 35.21 -4.76 -19.33
N LEU A 348 35.12 -3.71 -18.50
CA LEU A 348 35.34 -2.33 -18.94
C LEU A 348 36.76 -2.14 -19.50
N MET A 349 37.77 -2.71 -18.84
CA MET A 349 39.16 -2.63 -19.26
C MET A 349 39.40 -3.41 -20.54
N ALA A 350 38.84 -4.61 -20.71
CA ALA A 350 38.93 -5.38 -21.95
C ALA A 350 38.32 -4.60 -23.13
N SER A 351 37.14 -4.01 -22.97
CA SER A 351 36.52 -3.15 -24.00
C SER A 351 37.35 -1.89 -24.29
N LEU A 352 37.94 -1.25 -23.28
CA LEU A 352 38.86 -0.11 -23.45
C LEU A 352 40.18 -0.52 -24.11
N TYR A 353 40.70 -1.70 -23.83
CA TYR A 353 41.93 -2.24 -24.43
C TYR A 353 41.69 -2.65 -25.89
N ILE A 354 40.57 -3.29 -26.21
CA ILE A 354 40.21 -3.64 -27.58
C ILE A 354 39.94 -2.36 -28.39
N GLY A 355 39.19 -1.40 -27.84
CA GLY A 355 38.97 -0.09 -28.46
C GLY A 355 40.26 0.72 -28.60
N GLY A 356 41.12 0.70 -27.57
CA GLY A 356 42.42 1.36 -27.57
C GLY A 356 43.42 0.72 -28.54
N ALA A 357 43.45 -0.62 -28.63
CA ALA A 357 44.27 -1.37 -29.58
C ALA A 357 43.79 -1.18 -31.02
N ALA A 358 42.48 -1.05 -31.26
CA ALA A 358 41.93 -0.70 -32.57
C ALA A 358 42.33 0.73 -32.98
N ILE A 359 42.30 1.70 -32.05
CA ILE A 359 42.72 3.09 -32.31
C ILE A 359 44.23 3.18 -32.53
N VAL A 360 45.04 2.54 -31.69
CA VAL A 360 46.51 2.58 -31.78
C VAL A 360 47.03 1.74 -32.95
N GLY A 361 46.53 0.51 -33.11
CA GLY A 361 46.85 -0.38 -34.22
C GLY A 361 46.35 0.17 -35.56
N GLY A 362 45.14 0.72 -35.60
CA GLY A 362 44.61 1.44 -36.76
C GLY A 362 45.40 2.71 -37.09
N GLY A 363 45.86 3.47 -36.09
CA GLY A 363 46.70 4.65 -36.26
C GLY A 363 48.12 4.33 -36.76
N ILE A 364 48.74 3.26 -36.24
CA ILE A 364 50.04 2.77 -36.72
C ILE A 364 49.91 2.21 -38.13
N CYS A 365 48.86 1.42 -38.43
CA CYS A 365 48.56 0.92 -39.78
C CYS A 365 48.31 2.05 -40.78
N LEU A 366 47.50 3.07 -40.43
CA LEU A 366 47.27 4.26 -41.27
C LEU A 366 48.57 5.04 -41.56
N GLY A 367 49.47 5.11 -40.58
CA GLY A 367 50.76 5.78 -40.70
C GLY A 367 51.84 5.01 -41.44
N THR A 368 51.75 3.67 -41.53
CA THR A 368 52.86 2.81 -42.00
C THR A 368 52.51 1.86 -43.16
N LEU A 369 51.28 1.36 -43.25
CA LEU A 369 50.89 0.27 -44.16
C LEU A 369 49.60 0.58 -44.95
N GLY A 370 49.06 1.80 -44.84
CA GLY A 370 47.91 2.27 -45.61
C GLY A 370 46.54 1.85 -45.03
N ILE A 371 45.48 2.36 -45.67
CA ILE A 371 44.09 2.22 -45.21
C ILE A 371 43.65 0.75 -45.09
N GLY A 372 44.16 -0.15 -45.93
CA GLY A 372 43.82 -1.59 -45.88
C GLY A 372 44.27 -2.29 -44.59
N CYS A 373 45.41 -1.92 -44.03
CA CYS A 373 45.89 -2.44 -42.74
C CYS A 373 44.99 -1.97 -41.58
N ALA A 374 44.58 -0.70 -41.61
CA ALA A 374 43.73 -0.15 -40.57
C ALA A 374 42.30 -0.71 -40.61
N ILE A 375 41.77 -0.95 -41.83
CA ILE A 375 40.52 -1.70 -42.01
C ILE A 375 40.69 -3.13 -41.51
N GLY A 376 41.81 -3.80 -41.82
CA GLY A 376 42.08 -5.16 -41.36
C GLY A 376 42.14 -5.30 -39.84
N VAL A 377 42.86 -4.41 -39.15
CA VAL A 377 42.93 -4.39 -37.68
C VAL A 377 41.59 -3.99 -37.05
N GLY A 378 40.86 -3.05 -37.67
CA GLY A 378 39.51 -2.67 -37.24
C GLY A 378 38.52 -3.83 -37.33
N VAL A 379 38.43 -4.50 -38.49
CA VAL A 379 37.52 -5.62 -38.72
C VAL A 379 37.81 -6.80 -37.81
N VAL A 380 39.09 -7.11 -37.54
CA VAL A 380 39.45 -8.22 -36.64
C VAL A 380 39.13 -7.88 -35.18
N ALA A 381 39.45 -6.67 -34.71
CA ALA A 381 39.13 -6.24 -33.33
C ALA A 381 37.61 -6.13 -33.10
N GLU A 382 36.89 -5.57 -34.07
CA GLU A 382 35.43 -5.44 -34.05
C GLU A 382 34.73 -6.81 -34.15
N GLY A 383 35.27 -7.73 -34.95
CA GLY A 383 34.76 -9.10 -35.07
C GLY A 383 34.93 -9.91 -33.79
N VAL A 384 36.05 -9.73 -33.07
CA VAL A 384 36.29 -10.38 -31.77
C VAL A 384 35.38 -9.79 -30.69
N ASP A 385 35.23 -8.46 -30.62
CA ASP A 385 34.31 -7.83 -29.65
C ASP A 385 32.85 -8.26 -29.91
N LEU A 386 32.40 -8.25 -31.17
CA LEU A 386 31.07 -8.74 -31.54
C LEU A 386 30.86 -10.21 -31.13
N TYR A 387 31.85 -11.07 -31.39
CA TYR A 387 31.79 -12.48 -31.00
C TYR A 387 31.70 -12.65 -29.48
N MET A 388 32.49 -11.89 -28.71
CA MET A 388 32.44 -11.90 -27.26
C MET A 388 31.08 -11.44 -26.73
N GLN A 389 30.52 -10.33 -27.25
CA GLN A 389 29.21 -9.83 -26.83
C GLN A 389 28.07 -10.78 -27.22
N GLN A 390 28.14 -11.41 -28.40
CA GLN A 390 27.16 -12.41 -28.81
C GLN A 390 27.23 -13.67 -27.94
N ASN A 391 28.44 -14.13 -27.59
CA ASN A 391 28.61 -15.24 -26.66
C ASN A 391 28.06 -14.88 -25.28
N GLN A 392 28.29 -13.66 -24.79
CA GLN A 392 27.73 -13.17 -23.53
C GLN A 392 26.19 -13.13 -23.56
N LEU A 393 25.58 -12.67 -24.65
CA LEU A 393 24.13 -12.71 -24.82
C LEU A 393 23.58 -14.14 -24.80
N ASN A 394 24.21 -15.07 -25.52
CA ASN A 394 23.82 -16.48 -25.52
C ASN A 394 23.93 -17.08 -24.11
N ASN A 395 24.99 -16.73 -23.37
CA ASN A 395 25.20 -17.17 -21.99
C ASN A 395 24.15 -16.62 -21.03
N SER A 396 23.78 -15.34 -21.16
CA SER A 396 22.69 -14.74 -20.37
C SER A 396 21.35 -15.40 -20.66
N ARG A 397 21.05 -15.72 -21.94
CA ARG A 397 19.83 -16.44 -22.33
C ARG A 397 19.80 -17.86 -21.75
N LEU A 398 20.87 -18.63 -21.90
CA LEU A 398 20.98 -19.98 -21.34
C LEU A 398 20.85 -19.97 -19.80
N SER A 399 21.46 -18.97 -19.14
CA SER A 399 21.34 -18.77 -17.70
C SER A 399 19.91 -18.48 -17.28
N PHE A 400 19.19 -17.60 -18.00
CA PHE A 400 17.79 -17.31 -17.73
C PHE A 400 16.90 -18.56 -17.94
N GLU A 401 17.12 -19.30 -19.03
CA GLU A 401 16.36 -20.51 -19.35
C GLU A 401 16.55 -21.65 -18.35
N SER A 402 17.71 -21.72 -17.69
CA SER A 402 17.96 -22.66 -16.60
C SER A 402 17.39 -22.21 -15.25
N GLY A 403 16.80 -21.02 -15.18
CA GLY A 403 16.25 -20.41 -13.97
C GLY A 403 17.30 -19.75 -13.07
N LEU A 404 18.53 -19.57 -13.57
CA LEU A 404 19.59 -18.90 -12.82
C LEU A 404 19.68 -17.40 -13.18
N GLY A 405 19.46 -17.02 -14.42
CA GLY A 405 19.64 -15.65 -14.93
C GLY A 405 18.45 -14.72 -14.69
N THR A 406 18.59 -13.47 -15.14
CA THR A 406 17.53 -12.46 -15.12
C THR A 406 17.36 -11.83 -16.50
N VAL A 407 16.16 -11.31 -16.78
CA VAL A 407 15.87 -10.52 -17.98
C VAL A 407 16.79 -9.31 -18.08
N ASP A 408 17.09 -8.64 -16.96
CA ASP A 408 17.96 -7.47 -16.94
C ASP A 408 19.40 -7.81 -17.42
N ALA A 409 19.88 -9.03 -17.14
CA ALA A 409 21.19 -9.49 -17.62
C ALA A 409 21.18 -9.79 -19.13
N ILE A 410 20.04 -10.18 -19.70
CA ILE A 410 19.85 -10.33 -21.15
C ILE A 410 19.77 -8.96 -21.80
N GLU A 411 18.96 -8.05 -21.27
CA GLU A 411 18.82 -6.66 -21.76
C GLU A 411 20.18 -5.95 -21.79
N SER A 412 20.98 -6.11 -20.73
CA SER A 412 22.34 -5.55 -20.67
C SER A 412 23.27 -6.16 -21.73
N ALA A 413 23.31 -7.49 -21.85
CA ALA A 413 24.17 -8.16 -22.83
C ALA A 413 23.74 -7.84 -24.28
N GLU A 414 22.45 -7.70 -24.52
CA GLU A 414 21.90 -7.28 -25.81
C GLU A 414 22.25 -5.82 -26.11
N SER A 415 22.17 -4.93 -25.12
CA SER A 415 22.59 -3.54 -25.25
C SER A 415 24.07 -3.43 -25.60
N ASP A 416 24.93 -4.21 -24.94
CA ASP A 416 26.37 -4.25 -25.20
C ASP A 416 26.67 -4.77 -26.61
N ARG A 417 26.00 -5.85 -27.04
CA ARG A 417 26.09 -6.34 -28.43
C ARG A 417 25.64 -5.29 -29.43
N ASN A 418 24.52 -4.62 -29.18
CA ASN A 418 23.99 -3.59 -30.08
C ASN A 418 24.91 -2.36 -30.14
N LEU A 419 25.56 -2.02 -29.03
CA LEU A 419 26.57 -0.98 -28.98
C LEU A 419 27.83 -1.38 -29.74
N ALA A 420 28.32 -2.61 -29.58
CA ALA A 420 29.43 -3.16 -30.35
C ALA A 420 29.12 -3.14 -31.86
N LEU A 421 27.92 -3.60 -32.26
CA LEU A 421 27.42 -3.49 -33.64
C LEU A 421 27.41 -2.05 -34.15
N ALA A 422 27.00 -1.09 -33.32
CA ALA A 422 27.02 0.31 -33.67
C ALA A 422 28.45 0.84 -33.87
N PHE A 423 29.42 0.38 -33.07
CA PHE A 423 30.83 0.70 -33.26
C PHE A 423 31.41 0.07 -34.53
N VAL A 424 31.05 -1.18 -34.85
CA VAL A 424 31.41 -1.85 -36.13
C VAL A 424 30.92 -1.05 -37.33
N ALA A 425 29.70 -0.52 -37.26
CA ALA A 425 29.14 0.35 -38.29
C ALA A 425 29.85 1.72 -38.41
N VAL A 426 30.49 2.21 -37.34
CA VAL A 426 31.26 3.48 -37.34
C VAL A 426 32.67 3.28 -37.88
N GLY A 427 33.35 2.19 -37.49
CA GLY A 427 34.72 1.89 -37.92
C GLY A 427 34.84 1.53 -39.40
N SER A 428 33.83 0.85 -39.95
CA SER A 428 33.76 0.48 -41.37
C SER A 428 33.27 1.61 -42.31
N ALA A 429 32.48 2.57 -41.83
CA ALA A 429 31.94 3.66 -42.65
C ALA A 429 32.46 5.03 -42.17
N GLY A 430 33.71 5.34 -42.52
CA GLY A 430 34.41 6.57 -42.16
C GLY A 430 33.79 7.91 -42.64
N ASN A 431 32.50 7.98 -43.02
CA ASN A 431 31.84 9.23 -43.43
C ASN A 431 30.32 9.34 -43.13
N LEU A 432 29.71 8.51 -42.26
CA LEU A 432 28.27 8.60 -41.94
C LEU A 432 28.01 8.81 -40.43
N LEU A 433 28.38 9.98 -39.91
CA LEU A 433 28.31 10.34 -38.49
C LEU A 433 26.89 10.50 -37.89
N ARG A 434 25.81 10.57 -38.68
CA ARG A 434 24.47 10.90 -38.17
C ARG A 434 23.66 9.72 -37.60
N PRO A 435 23.60 8.53 -38.23
CA PRO A 435 22.84 7.40 -37.70
C PRO A 435 23.50 6.78 -36.46
N ALA A 436 24.82 6.59 -36.49
CA ALA A 436 25.56 5.99 -35.40
C ALA A 436 25.61 6.86 -34.13
N ALA A 437 25.73 8.19 -34.27
CA ALA A 437 25.62 9.11 -33.13
C ALA A 437 24.24 9.05 -32.47
N ARG A 438 23.18 8.67 -33.21
CA ARG A 438 21.82 8.50 -32.67
C ARG A 438 21.68 7.21 -31.87
N ILE A 439 22.30 6.12 -32.33
CA ILE A 439 22.33 4.82 -31.65
C ILE A 439 23.22 4.87 -30.40
N ALA A 440 24.42 5.47 -30.51
CA ALA A 440 25.31 5.71 -29.37
C ALA A 440 24.68 6.64 -28.33
N LYS A 441 23.96 7.69 -28.74
CA LYS A 441 23.23 8.57 -27.83
C LYS A 441 22.07 7.86 -27.14
N ASN A 442 21.32 6.99 -27.84
CA ASN A 442 20.25 6.23 -27.21
C ASN A 442 20.77 5.18 -26.21
N SER A 443 21.91 4.54 -26.51
CA SER A 443 22.56 3.56 -25.62
C SER A 443 23.25 4.22 -24.42
N TYR A 444 23.88 5.38 -24.62
CA TYR A 444 24.45 6.21 -23.54
C TYR A 444 23.38 6.82 -22.64
N VAL A 445 22.24 7.25 -23.20
CA VAL A 445 21.09 7.72 -22.41
C VAL A 445 20.44 6.55 -21.67
N GLY A 446 20.37 5.34 -22.26
CA GLY A 446 19.87 4.13 -21.59
C GLY A 446 20.70 3.71 -20.37
N SER A 447 22.03 3.65 -20.52
CA SER A 447 22.97 3.36 -19.42
C SER A 447 22.94 4.45 -18.34
N LYS A 448 22.86 5.74 -18.72
CA LYS A 448 22.72 6.83 -17.75
C LYS A 448 21.37 6.79 -17.01
N LYS A 449 20.29 6.37 -17.67
CA LYS A 449 18.96 6.20 -17.04
C LYS A 449 18.95 5.04 -16.05
N SER A 450 19.70 3.97 -16.32
CA SER A 450 19.92 2.86 -15.37
C SER A 450 20.66 3.32 -14.12
N ILE A 451 21.66 4.18 -14.28
CA ILE A 451 22.40 4.78 -13.17
C ILE A 451 21.51 5.79 -12.41
N GLU A 452 20.80 6.69 -13.11
CA GLU A 452 19.92 7.70 -12.47
C GLU A 452 18.68 7.08 -11.78
N ASN A 453 18.12 5.97 -12.29
CA ASN A 453 17.03 5.24 -11.63
C ASN A 453 17.48 4.59 -10.31
N THR A 454 18.77 4.29 -10.17
CA THR A 454 19.36 3.80 -8.91
C THR A 454 19.46 4.93 -7.87
N PHE A 455 19.47 6.20 -8.29
CA PHE A 455 19.59 7.37 -7.43
C PHE A 455 18.24 8.01 -7.00
N GLU A 456 17.11 7.69 -7.64
CA GLU A 456 15.79 8.25 -7.26
C GLU A 456 14.82 7.26 -6.56
N ALA A 457 15.20 6.00 -6.34
CA ALA A 457 14.34 4.97 -5.75
C ALA A 457 13.94 5.17 -4.26
N ARG A 458 14.16 6.34 -3.67
CA ARG A 458 13.80 6.66 -2.26
C ARG A 458 12.75 7.75 -2.04
N LYS A 459 11.99 8.18 -3.05
CA LYS A 459 10.79 9.00 -2.81
C LYS A 459 9.55 8.44 -3.52
N SER A 460 8.61 8.02 -2.67
CA SER A 460 7.28 7.47 -2.95
C SER A 460 7.25 6.22 -3.84
N LYS A 461 7.19 5.04 -3.22
CA LYS A 461 6.47 3.91 -3.80
C LYS A 461 5.02 4.33 -3.93
N ILE A 462 4.66 4.91 -5.06
CA ILE A 462 3.27 4.97 -5.50
C ILE A 462 2.93 3.53 -5.86
N GLU A 463 2.19 2.83 -5.01
CA GLU A 463 1.70 1.50 -5.37
C GLU A 463 0.82 1.63 -6.63
N LEU A 464 0.89 0.65 -7.54
CA LEU A 464 0.01 0.61 -8.74
C LEU A 464 -1.49 0.69 -8.41
N SER A 465 -1.86 0.43 -7.15
CA SER A 465 -3.19 0.62 -6.56
C SER A 465 -3.56 2.11 -6.39
N GLU A 466 -2.61 3.01 -6.12
CA GLU A 466 -2.82 4.45 -5.91
C GLU A 466 -3.12 5.20 -7.22
N ILE A 467 -2.85 4.58 -8.38
CA ILE A 467 -3.12 5.11 -9.72
C ILE A 467 -4.54 4.73 -10.19
N ARG A 468 -5.28 3.92 -9.44
CA ARG A 468 -6.61 3.42 -9.83
C ARG A 468 -7.73 4.18 -9.14
N ASN A 469 -8.03 5.38 -9.63
CA ASN A 469 -9.34 5.98 -9.43
C ASN A 469 -10.13 5.90 -10.74
N PHE A 470 -10.89 4.83 -10.87
CA PHE A 470 -11.86 4.62 -11.92
C PHE A 470 -13.09 5.49 -11.64
N THR A 471 -13.57 6.23 -12.65
CA THR A 471 -14.95 6.73 -12.68
C THR A 471 -15.75 5.71 -13.48
N PRO A 472 -16.56 4.85 -12.84
CA PRO A 472 -17.58 4.10 -13.57
C PRO A 472 -18.45 5.07 -14.36
N LYS A 473 -18.96 4.61 -15.50
CA LYS A 473 -20.22 5.19 -15.96
C LYS A 473 -21.25 4.80 -14.92
N LEU A 474 -21.86 5.79 -14.26
CA LEU A 474 -22.96 5.60 -13.33
C LEU A 474 -23.98 4.63 -13.94
N LYS A 475 -24.05 3.43 -13.37
CA LYS A 475 -25.04 2.43 -13.78
C LYS A 475 -26.38 2.84 -13.16
N GLU A 476 -27.41 2.94 -13.99
CA GLU A 476 -28.72 3.43 -13.53
C GLU A 476 -29.41 2.47 -12.55
N ASN A 477 -29.12 1.16 -12.63
CA ASN A 477 -29.69 0.13 -11.75
C ASN A 477 -28.70 -1.01 -11.47
N PHE A 478 -28.77 -1.57 -10.27
CA PHE A 478 -28.02 -2.76 -9.86
C PHE A 478 -28.96 -3.95 -9.75
N SER A 479 -28.53 -5.10 -10.29
CA SER A 479 -29.31 -6.34 -10.27
C SER A 479 -29.19 -7.11 -8.94
N SER A 480 -28.16 -6.80 -8.14
CA SER A 480 -27.89 -7.46 -6.85
C SER A 480 -26.93 -6.66 -5.96
N VAL A 481 -26.93 -6.97 -4.67
CA VAL A 481 -25.94 -6.48 -3.68
C VAL A 481 -24.50 -6.81 -4.10
N SER A 482 -24.26 -8.03 -4.61
CA SER A 482 -22.92 -8.44 -5.07
C SER A 482 -22.44 -7.62 -6.26
N GLU A 483 -23.34 -7.21 -7.15
CA GLU A 483 -22.99 -6.32 -8.25
C GLU A 483 -22.61 -4.93 -7.76
N LEU A 484 -23.39 -4.36 -6.83
CA LEU A 484 -23.09 -3.06 -6.22
C LEU A 484 -21.72 -3.07 -5.53
N LYS A 485 -21.45 -4.10 -4.71
CA LYS A 485 -20.17 -4.28 -4.01
C LYS A 485 -19.00 -4.28 -4.97
N ARG A 486 -19.03 -5.14 -5.97
CA ARG A 486 -17.99 -5.23 -7.01
C ARG A 486 -17.73 -3.90 -7.74
N ALA A 487 -18.75 -3.06 -7.88
CA ALA A 487 -18.62 -1.77 -8.54
C ALA A 487 -18.11 -0.66 -7.59
N TYR A 488 -18.47 -0.69 -6.31
CA TYR A 488 -18.31 0.47 -5.40
C TYR A 488 -17.56 0.22 -4.09
N SER A 489 -17.20 -1.01 -3.73
CA SER A 489 -16.46 -1.27 -2.46
C SER A 489 -15.11 -0.56 -2.45
N ASP A 490 -14.35 -0.72 -3.55
CA ASP A 490 -13.05 -0.08 -3.77
C ASP A 490 -13.13 1.27 -4.51
N TYR A 491 -14.33 1.73 -4.89
CA TYR A 491 -14.49 3.00 -5.61
C TYR A 491 -14.05 4.19 -4.75
N ALA A 492 -13.08 4.96 -5.23
CA ALA A 492 -12.65 6.21 -4.62
C ALA A 492 -12.90 7.37 -5.59
N LEU A 493 -13.80 8.28 -5.19
CA LEU A 493 -14.13 9.47 -5.99
C LEU A 493 -12.93 10.41 -6.13
N THR A 494 -12.11 10.54 -5.09
CA THR A 494 -10.98 11.48 -5.04
C THR A 494 -9.65 10.75 -4.85
N THR A 495 -8.58 11.29 -5.45
CA THR A 495 -7.21 10.82 -5.20
C THR A 495 -6.66 11.46 -3.92
N PRO A 496 -5.58 10.90 -3.32
CA PRO A 496 -4.92 11.53 -2.18
C PRO A 496 -4.55 12.99 -2.41
N ARG A 497 -4.14 13.32 -3.63
CA ARG A 497 -3.78 14.67 -4.01
C ARG A 497 -4.96 15.63 -4.07
N LEU A 498 -6.11 15.18 -4.59
CA LEU A 498 -7.35 15.97 -4.58
C LEU A 498 -7.78 16.27 -3.14
N ASN A 499 -7.75 15.24 -2.30
CA ASN A 499 -8.03 15.39 -0.87
C ASN A 499 -7.07 16.39 -0.22
N ARG A 500 -5.77 16.30 -0.49
CA ARG A 500 -4.77 17.24 0.03
C ARG A 500 -5.02 18.68 -0.41
N ARG A 501 -5.33 18.92 -1.69
CA ARG A 501 -5.66 20.26 -2.20
C ARG A 501 -6.85 20.86 -1.46
N TRP A 502 -7.94 20.10 -1.35
CA TRP A 502 -9.11 20.54 -0.61
C TRP A 502 -8.78 20.80 0.87
N ILE A 503 -7.97 19.94 1.51
CA ILE A 503 -7.52 20.13 2.90
C ILE A 503 -6.71 21.43 3.03
N ASP A 504 -5.79 21.70 2.11
CA ASP A 504 -4.97 22.90 2.12
C ASP A 504 -5.82 24.17 1.88
N ASN A 505 -6.85 24.08 1.05
CA ASN A 505 -7.85 25.13 0.86
C ASN A 505 -8.68 25.35 2.13
N ALA A 506 -9.22 24.29 2.72
CA ALA A 506 -10.00 24.31 3.95
C ALA A 506 -9.22 24.94 5.12
N LYS A 507 -7.94 24.60 5.29
CA LYS A 507 -7.04 25.19 6.29
C LYS A 507 -6.85 26.69 6.11
N LYS A 508 -6.81 27.17 4.86
CA LYS A 508 -6.61 28.59 4.52
C LYS A 508 -7.93 29.36 4.39
N SER A 509 -9.07 28.67 4.37
CA SER A 509 -10.39 29.25 4.08
C SER A 509 -10.37 30.05 2.76
N ASN A 510 -9.90 29.42 1.68
CA ASN A 510 -9.71 30.06 0.36
C ASN A 510 -10.92 29.93 -0.59
N ALA A 511 -11.95 29.19 -0.21
CA ALA A 511 -13.25 29.15 -0.88
C ALA A 511 -14.22 30.23 -0.35
N SER A 512 -15.24 30.55 -1.15
CA SER A 512 -16.35 31.45 -0.77
C SER A 512 -17.24 30.78 0.26
N PHE A 513 -17.58 29.51 0.02
CA PHE A 513 -18.25 28.65 1.00
C PHE A 513 -17.90 27.18 0.76
N TYR A 514 -18.25 26.35 1.73
CA TYR A 514 -18.03 24.91 1.76
C TYR A 514 -19.37 24.20 1.86
N LEU A 515 -19.44 23.00 1.29
CA LEU A 515 -20.51 22.03 1.49
C LEU A 515 -19.89 20.76 2.09
N ASP A 516 -20.47 20.24 3.16
CA ASP A 516 -20.18 18.91 3.69
C ASP A 516 -21.45 18.06 3.59
N VAL A 517 -21.34 16.87 3.02
CA VAL A 517 -22.39 15.86 2.98
C VAL A 517 -21.85 14.61 3.64
N GLU A 518 -22.44 14.19 4.76
CA GLU A 518 -22.02 12.98 5.48
C GLU A 518 -23.11 11.92 5.49
N ASN A 519 -22.70 10.64 5.46
CA ASN A 519 -23.61 9.54 5.76
C ASN A 519 -23.89 9.51 7.27
N SER A 520 -25.10 9.92 7.66
CA SER A 520 -25.58 9.93 9.05
C SER A 520 -26.03 8.55 9.52
N ALA A 521 -26.44 7.67 8.60
CA ALA A 521 -26.88 6.31 8.87
C ALA A 521 -25.74 5.28 8.97
N LEU A 522 -24.51 5.64 8.58
CA LEU A 522 -23.35 4.73 8.47
C LEU A 522 -23.19 3.76 9.64
N LYS A 523 -23.18 4.27 10.89
CA LYS A 523 -23.01 3.43 12.08
C LYS A 523 -24.14 2.43 12.22
N ARG A 524 -25.39 2.91 12.11
CA ARG A 524 -26.59 2.09 12.23
C ARG A 524 -26.62 1.00 11.16
N LEU A 525 -26.28 1.34 9.92
CA LEU A 525 -26.20 0.39 8.81
C LEU A 525 -25.09 -0.65 9.01
N ASN A 526 -23.92 -0.24 9.52
CA ASN A 526 -22.85 -1.19 9.84
C ASN A 526 -23.25 -2.15 10.96
N ASP A 527 -23.89 -1.62 12.01
CA ASP A 527 -24.35 -2.40 13.16
C ASP A 527 -25.46 -3.37 12.75
N SER A 528 -26.41 -2.93 11.90
CA SER A 528 -27.59 -3.72 11.52
C SER A 528 -27.39 -4.67 10.34
N LEU A 529 -26.59 -4.29 9.35
CA LEU A 529 -26.36 -5.14 8.18
C LEU A 529 -25.23 -6.14 8.41
N GLY A 530 -24.32 -5.86 9.36
CA GLY A 530 -23.13 -6.68 9.61
C GLY A 530 -22.16 -6.76 8.41
N ASP A 531 -22.35 -5.90 7.41
CA ASP A 531 -21.64 -5.91 6.13
C ASP A 531 -21.06 -4.52 5.82
N LYS A 532 -19.87 -4.24 6.40
CA LYS A 532 -19.15 -2.97 6.22
C LYS A 532 -18.86 -2.66 4.74
N GLU A 533 -18.69 -3.69 3.90
CA GLU A 533 -18.42 -3.52 2.48
C GLU A 533 -19.65 -3.01 1.74
N LEU A 534 -20.83 -3.60 1.98
CA LEU A 534 -22.09 -3.12 1.42
C LEU A 534 -22.35 -1.66 1.79
N VAL A 535 -22.19 -1.32 3.07
CA VAL A 535 -22.38 0.05 3.57
C VAL A 535 -21.40 1.03 2.91
N THR A 536 -20.16 0.60 2.70
CA THR A 536 -19.15 1.36 1.96
C THR A 536 -19.57 1.59 0.51
N SER A 537 -20.06 0.55 -0.17
CA SER A 537 -20.52 0.63 -1.56
C SER A 537 -21.74 1.54 -1.72
N LEU A 538 -22.72 1.47 -0.81
CA LEU A 538 -23.87 2.37 -0.76
C LEU A 538 -23.43 3.84 -0.59
N THR A 539 -22.50 4.08 0.32
CA THR A 539 -21.93 5.42 0.56
C THR A 539 -21.18 5.93 -0.68
N ASN A 540 -20.47 5.05 -1.38
CA ASN A 540 -19.71 5.38 -2.59
C ASN A 540 -20.59 5.64 -3.81
N LEU A 541 -21.70 4.91 -3.96
CA LEU A 541 -22.71 5.19 -4.97
C LEU A 541 -23.31 6.59 -4.80
N HIS A 542 -23.69 6.96 -3.57
CA HIS A 542 -24.21 8.30 -3.29
C HIS A 542 -23.22 9.40 -3.67
N LYS A 543 -21.93 9.21 -3.34
CA LYS A 543 -20.88 10.16 -3.67
C LYS A 543 -20.77 10.41 -5.17
N GLU A 544 -20.87 9.36 -5.98
CA GLU A 544 -20.85 9.49 -7.44
C GLU A 544 -22.07 10.27 -7.95
N VAL A 545 -23.29 9.94 -7.48
CA VAL A 545 -24.53 10.64 -7.84
C VAL A 545 -24.44 12.12 -7.47
N MET A 546 -24.05 12.43 -6.24
CA MET A 546 -23.93 13.80 -5.73
C MET A 546 -22.88 14.60 -6.50
N PHE A 547 -21.70 14.02 -6.74
CA PHE A 547 -20.64 14.67 -7.52
C PHE A 547 -21.10 15.01 -8.93
N LYS A 548 -21.74 14.06 -9.64
CA LYS A 548 -22.27 14.28 -11.00
C LYS A 548 -23.23 15.48 -11.03
N LYS A 549 -24.18 15.53 -10.09
CA LYS A 549 -25.20 16.58 -10.01
C LYS A 549 -24.60 17.95 -9.67
N ILE A 550 -23.63 18.02 -8.77
CA ILE A 550 -22.93 19.27 -8.43
C ILE A 550 -22.07 19.75 -9.60
N ASN A 551 -21.41 18.85 -10.33
CA ASN A 551 -20.68 19.18 -11.55
C ASN A 551 -21.59 19.71 -12.66
N GLU A 552 -22.79 19.14 -12.83
CA GLU A 552 -23.80 19.68 -13.76
C GLU A 552 -24.28 21.08 -13.34
N LEU A 553 -24.39 21.34 -12.03
CA LEU A 553 -24.75 22.65 -11.50
C LEU A 553 -23.65 23.69 -11.73
N SER A 554 -22.39 23.37 -11.43
CA SER A 554 -21.26 24.32 -11.61
C SER A 554 -21.16 24.82 -13.05
N LYS A 555 -21.46 23.94 -14.03
CA LYS A 555 -21.49 24.29 -15.46
C LYS A 555 -22.52 25.36 -15.83
N LYS A 556 -23.59 25.56 -15.04
CA LYS A 556 -24.59 26.62 -15.25
C LYS A 556 -24.13 27.99 -14.75
N PHE A 557 -23.16 28.03 -13.83
CA PHE A 557 -22.71 29.25 -13.15
C PHE A 557 -21.27 29.59 -13.54
N ASN A 558 -21.12 30.39 -14.59
CA ASN A 558 -19.81 30.86 -15.04
C ASN A 558 -19.06 31.59 -13.91
N GLY A 559 -17.83 31.16 -13.62
CA GLY A 559 -16.96 31.74 -12.60
C GLY A 559 -17.02 31.05 -11.24
N ILE A 560 -17.95 30.13 -11.02
CA ILE A 560 -17.93 29.24 -9.85
C ILE A 560 -17.23 27.94 -10.23
N ASN A 561 -16.24 27.55 -9.43
CA ASN A 561 -15.60 26.25 -9.50
C ASN A 561 -15.64 25.58 -8.12
N PHE A 562 -15.21 24.32 -8.01
CA PHE A 562 -15.09 23.68 -6.70
C PHE A 562 -13.91 22.71 -6.61
N GLU A 563 -13.30 22.62 -5.44
CA GLU A 563 -12.46 21.47 -5.07
C GLU A 563 -13.31 20.43 -4.35
N VAL A 564 -13.03 19.15 -4.57
CA VAL A 564 -13.75 18.02 -3.97
C VAL A 564 -12.84 17.20 -3.05
N TYR A 565 -13.42 16.75 -1.95
CA TYR A 565 -12.81 15.84 -0.98
C TYR A 565 -13.73 14.67 -0.71
N SER A 566 -13.18 13.47 -0.60
CA SER A 566 -13.94 12.27 -0.24
C SER A 566 -13.15 11.35 0.68
N ASP A 567 -13.78 10.92 1.77
CA ASP A 567 -13.31 9.87 2.66
C ASP A 567 -14.33 8.73 2.74
N PHE A 568 -14.25 7.84 3.73
CA PHE A 568 -15.22 6.75 3.89
C PHE A 568 -16.65 7.23 4.15
N LYS A 569 -16.85 8.33 4.90
CA LYS A 569 -18.14 8.78 5.42
C LYS A 569 -18.70 10.02 4.70
N SER A 570 -17.83 10.89 4.20
CA SER A 570 -18.17 12.24 3.78
C SER A 570 -17.76 12.53 2.34
N LEU A 571 -18.50 13.46 1.74
CA LEU A 571 -18.20 14.15 0.50
C LEU A 571 -18.22 15.64 0.78
N ARG A 572 -17.13 16.34 0.48
CA ARG A 572 -17.01 17.76 0.77
C ARG A 572 -16.59 18.54 -0.47
N PHE A 573 -17.09 19.77 -0.56
CA PHE A 573 -16.82 20.69 -1.65
C PHE A 573 -16.35 22.03 -1.09
N ALA A 574 -15.41 22.67 -1.77
CA ALA A 574 -14.96 24.03 -1.49
C ALA A 574 -15.19 24.87 -2.75
N PHE A 575 -16.16 25.78 -2.74
CA PHE A 575 -16.58 26.54 -3.92
C PHE A 575 -15.75 27.82 -4.08
N THR A 576 -15.06 27.97 -5.21
CA THR A 576 -14.08 29.04 -5.50
C THR A 576 -14.56 29.94 -6.65
N PRO A 577 -14.08 31.19 -6.73
CA PRO A 577 -13.11 31.87 -5.85
C PRO A 577 -13.71 32.32 -4.51
N LYS A 578 -12.89 32.83 -3.58
CA LYS A 578 -13.33 33.30 -2.23
C LYS A 578 -14.42 34.38 -2.26
N ASN A 579 -14.46 35.18 -3.31
CA ASN A 579 -15.31 36.36 -3.41
C ASN A 579 -16.32 36.23 -4.56
N ILE A 580 -17.16 35.19 -4.55
CA ILE A 580 -18.28 35.09 -5.49
C ILE A 580 -19.23 36.27 -5.23
N PRO A 581 -19.71 36.99 -6.26
CA PRO A 581 -20.69 38.06 -6.06
C PRO A 581 -21.93 37.54 -5.34
N LYS A 582 -22.37 38.22 -4.27
CA LYS A 582 -23.48 37.75 -3.40
C LYS A 582 -24.75 37.36 -4.17
N SER A 583 -25.12 38.12 -5.19
CA SER A 583 -26.31 37.83 -6.03
C SER A 583 -26.17 36.53 -6.84
N VAL A 584 -24.94 36.14 -7.19
CA VAL A 584 -24.63 34.88 -7.86
C VAL A 584 -24.57 33.75 -6.85
N GLU A 585 -23.93 33.98 -5.69
CA GLU A 585 -23.84 33.03 -4.58
C GLU A 585 -25.24 32.62 -4.08
N GLU A 586 -26.15 33.57 -3.84
CA GLU A 586 -27.51 33.30 -3.39
C GLU A 586 -28.31 32.44 -4.39
N LYS A 587 -28.18 32.73 -5.69
CA LYS A 587 -28.80 31.92 -6.75
C LYS A 587 -28.22 30.52 -6.79
N PHE A 588 -26.89 30.40 -6.70
CA PHE A 588 -26.20 29.12 -6.68
C PHE A 588 -26.63 28.27 -5.48
N LEU A 589 -26.65 28.84 -4.27
CA LEU A 589 -27.05 28.14 -3.04
C LEU A 589 -28.50 27.63 -3.11
N LYS A 590 -29.40 28.41 -3.73
CA LYS A 590 -30.79 27.98 -3.97
C LYS A 590 -30.86 26.76 -4.88
N GLU A 591 -30.14 26.77 -6.01
CA GLU A 591 -30.09 25.62 -6.92
C GLU A 591 -29.34 24.44 -6.31
N LEU A 592 -28.27 24.68 -5.54
CA LEU A 592 -27.51 23.65 -4.84
C LEU A 592 -28.38 22.85 -3.88
N ASN A 593 -29.30 23.50 -3.15
CA ASN A 593 -30.24 22.81 -2.29
C ASN A 593 -31.26 21.95 -3.07
N THR A 594 -31.64 22.36 -4.27
CA THR A 594 -32.48 21.54 -5.17
C THR A 594 -31.71 20.33 -5.67
N VAL A 595 -30.49 20.54 -6.16
CA VAL A 595 -29.57 19.50 -6.64
C VAL A 595 -29.28 18.48 -5.54
N TYR A 596 -29.08 18.93 -4.30
CA TYR A 596 -28.91 18.06 -3.14
C TYR A 596 -30.13 17.14 -2.91
N LYS A 597 -31.36 17.69 -3.01
CA LYS A 597 -32.60 16.90 -2.86
C LYS A 597 -32.76 15.88 -3.98
N GLU A 598 -32.52 16.30 -5.21
CA GLU A 598 -32.61 15.45 -6.39
C GLU A 598 -31.60 14.31 -6.33
N ALA A 599 -30.35 14.59 -5.94
CA ALA A 599 -29.31 13.57 -5.77
C ALA A 599 -29.69 12.52 -4.73
N ASN A 600 -30.22 12.93 -3.57
CA ASN A 600 -30.70 11.98 -2.55
C ASN A 600 -31.91 11.16 -3.01
N GLY A 601 -32.83 11.77 -3.76
CA GLY A 601 -33.99 11.08 -4.34
C GLY A 601 -33.60 10.08 -5.44
N GLU A 602 -32.66 10.45 -6.31
CA GLU A 602 -32.11 9.57 -7.35
C GLU A 602 -31.36 8.39 -6.73
N TYR A 603 -30.47 8.66 -5.76
CA TYR A 603 -29.80 7.63 -4.99
C TYR A 603 -30.79 6.66 -4.34
N ALA A 604 -31.84 7.18 -3.69
CA ALA A 604 -32.83 6.34 -3.04
C ALA A 604 -33.52 5.39 -4.02
N LYS A 605 -33.88 5.86 -5.23
CA LYS A 605 -34.46 5.01 -6.28
C LYS A 605 -33.51 3.90 -6.73
N MET A 606 -32.21 4.20 -6.85
CA MET A 606 -31.21 3.23 -7.28
C MET A 606 -30.99 2.09 -6.29
N VAL A 607 -31.20 2.33 -4.99
CA VAL A 607 -30.98 1.33 -3.94
C VAL A 607 -32.27 0.68 -3.42
N GLN A 608 -33.44 1.27 -3.69
CA GLN A 608 -34.73 0.76 -3.21
C GLN A 608 -35.07 -0.64 -3.72
N SER A 609 -34.51 -1.05 -4.86
CA SER A 609 -34.69 -2.39 -5.44
C SER A 609 -33.70 -3.44 -4.93
N LEU A 610 -32.75 -3.07 -4.05
CA LEU A 610 -31.77 -4.01 -3.51
C LEU A 610 -32.38 -4.81 -2.36
N ASP A 611 -32.39 -6.13 -2.51
CA ASP A 611 -32.75 -7.04 -1.43
C ASP A 611 -31.79 -6.88 -0.24
N GLY A 612 -32.31 -7.01 0.99
CA GLY A 612 -31.52 -7.02 2.22
C GLY A 612 -31.28 -5.66 2.88
N LEU A 613 -31.86 -4.57 2.37
CA LEU A 613 -31.78 -3.25 3.03
C LEU A 613 -32.86 -3.01 4.10
N GLY A 614 -33.87 -3.88 4.23
CA GLY A 614 -34.93 -3.74 5.23
C GLY A 614 -35.86 -2.53 5.00
N ALA A 615 -36.58 -2.10 6.05
CA ALA A 615 -37.53 -0.97 6.03
C ALA A 615 -36.83 0.40 6.17
N GLU A 616 -35.81 0.63 5.35
CA GLU A 616 -35.00 1.85 5.39
C GLU A 616 -35.57 2.99 4.56
N THR A 617 -35.14 4.23 4.87
CA THR A 617 -35.43 5.43 4.06
C THR A 617 -34.13 6.02 3.51
N PRO A 618 -33.58 5.49 2.40
CA PRO A 618 -32.25 5.86 1.90
C PRO A 618 -32.08 7.34 1.55
N ALA A 619 -33.18 8.02 1.20
CA ALA A 619 -33.17 9.46 0.91
C ALA A 619 -32.73 10.32 2.11
N LEU A 620 -32.88 9.83 3.34
CA LEU A 620 -32.56 10.53 4.58
C LEU A 620 -31.23 10.09 5.21
N TRP A 621 -30.48 9.19 4.56
CA TRP A 621 -29.22 8.69 5.10
C TRP A 621 -28.09 9.72 5.04
N PHE A 622 -28.19 10.70 4.14
CA PHE A 622 -27.13 11.69 3.93
C PHE A 622 -27.60 13.06 4.38
N GLU A 623 -26.71 13.74 5.08
CA GLU A 623 -26.98 15.00 5.75
C GLU A 623 -26.01 16.08 5.27
N GLY A 624 -26.54 17.24 4.91
CA GLY A 624 -25.79 18.28 4.19
C GLY A 624 -25.76 19.61 4.94
N GLY A 625 -24.57 20.21 5.02
CA GLY A 625 -24.33 21.50 5.66
C GLY A 625 -23.49 22.44 4.81
N ILE A 626 -23.78 23.74 4.88
CA ILE A 626 -23.03 24.80 4.19
C ILE A 626 -22.52 25.85 5.17
N ALA A 627 -21.33 26.39 4.92
CA ALA A 627 -20.77 27.49 5.71
C ALA A 627 -19.61 28.19 5.00
N ALA A 628 -19.16 29.32 5.55
CA ALA A 628 -17.96 30.01 5.08
C ALA A 628 -16.64 29.26 5.39
N THR A 629 -16.65 28.29 6.31
CA THR A 629 -15.50 27.44 6.65
C THR A 629 -15.85 25.96 6.53
N ALA A 630 -14.86 25.11 6.26
CA ALA A 630 -15.07 23.68 6.14
C ALA A 630 -15.62 23.05 7.44
N ASP A 631 -15.11 23.48 8.59
CA ASP A 631 -15.57 23.01 9.91
C ASP A 631 -16.99 23.49 10.23
N GLY A 632 -17.34 24.72 9.85
CA GLY A 632 -18.71 25.21 9.98
C GLY A 632 -19.69 24.40 9.14
N ALA A 633 -19.31 24.02 7.92
CA ALA A 633 -20.14 23.21 7.04
C ALA A 633 -20.33 21.80 7.62
N GLY A 634 -19.26 21.19 8.16
CA GLY A 634 -19.32 19.92 8.86
C GLY A 634 -20.21 19.96 10.12
N GLN A 635 -20.15 21.04 10.90
CA GLN A 635 -21.06 21.24 12.04
C GLN A 635 -22.51 21.38 11.60
N ALA A 636 -22.78 22.16 10.55
CA ALA A 636 -24.12 22.30 10.00
C ALA A 636 -24.67 20.96 9.49
N ALA A 637 -23.83 20.14 8.84
CA ALA A 637 -24.17 18.80 8.39
C ALA A 637 -24.51 17.89 9.57
N LYS A 638 -23.73 17.88 10.66
CA LYS A 638 -24.03 17.10 11.87
C LYS A 638 -25.34 17.53 12.54
N ARG A 639 -25.60 18.84 12.62
CA ARG A 639 -26.78 19.39 13.30
C ARG A 639 -28.06 19.23 12.50
N SER A 640 -27.97 19.04 11.19
CA SER A 640 -29.12 18.74 10.35
C SER A 640 -29.95 17.55 10.86
N ARG A 641 -29.28 16.54 11.46
CA ARG A 641 -29.88 15.33 12.07
C ARG A 641 -30.91 15.64 13.15
N VAL A 642 -30.69 16.70 13.93
CA VAL A 642 -31.54 17.09 15.07
C VAL A 642 -32.70 17.96 14.60
N ILE A 643 -32.53 18.62 13.46
CA ILE A 643 -33.54 19.50 12.87
C ILE A 643 -34.51 18.63 12.09
N ASN A 644 -35.53 18.08 12.79
CA ASN A 644 -36.56 17.17 12.26
C ASN A 644 -37.01 17.55 10.83
N ARG A 645 -36.95 16.59 9.90
CA ARG A 645 -37.20 16.81 8.47
C ARG A 645 -38.00 15.68 7.86
N VAL A 646 -39.04 16.08 7.14
CA VAL A 646 -39.81 15.22 6.23
C VAL A 646 -39.05 14.99 4.91
N ALA A 647 -38.06 15.83 4.57
CA ALA A 647 -37.31 15.76 3.32
C ALA A 647 -35.86 16.25 3.46
N PRO A 648 -34.92 15.76 2.63
CA PRO A 648 -33.53 16.22 2.60
C PRO A 648 -33.45 17.73 2.38
N ARG A 649 -32.59 18.44 3.10
CA ARG A 649 -32.26 19.86 2.81
C ARG A 649 -30.89 20.23 3.36
N LEU A 650 -30.24 21.21 2.75
CA LEU A 650 -29.02 21.80 3.27
C LEU A 650 -29.31 22.68 4.49
N VAL A 651 -28.33 22.78 5.39
CA VAL A 651 -28.39 23.60 6.61
C VAL A 651 -27.25 24.60 6.57
N SER A 652 -27.52 25.87 6.81
CA SER A 652 -26.45 26.85 6.96
C SER A 652 -25.91 26.84 8.39
N PHE A 653 -24.59 26.96 8.54
CA PHE A 653 -23.99 27.20 9.86
C PHE A 653 -24.52 28.49 10.50
N ASN A 654 -24.84 29.51 9.70
CA ASN A 654 -25.45 30.74 10.22
C ASN A 654 -26.80 30.47 10.90
N ASP A 655 -27.58 29.50 10.39
CA ASP A 655 -28.88 29.13 10.97
C ASP A 655 -28.75 28.38 12.30
N ILE A 656 -27.63 27.69 12.49
CA ILE A 656 -27.37 26.88 13.69
C ILE A 656 -26.37 27.52 14.67
N ARG A 657 -25.81 28.68 14.34
CA ARG A 657 -24.76 29.34 15.13
C ARG A 657 -25.20 29.54 16.59
N ARG A 658 -26.41 30.06 16.78
CA ARG A 658 -27.01 30.23 18.11
C ARG A 658 -27.15 28.90 18.86
N LEU A 659 -27.45 27.80 18.18
CA LEU A 659 -27.52 26.48 18.82
C LEU A 659 -26.15 26.02 19.30
N VAL A 660 -25.09 26.31 18.54
CA VAL A 660 -23.70 26.05 18.95
C VAL A 660 -23.36 26.89 20.18
N ASP A 661 -23.67 28.18 20.20
CA ASP A 661 -23.41 29.04 21.35
C ASP A 661 -24.14 28.55 22.62
N LEU A 662 -25.41 28.16 22.49
CA LEU A 662 -26.20 27.56 23.59
C LEU A 662 -25.60 26.24 24.10
N ASP A 663 -25.02 25.44 23.21
CA ASP A 663 -24.33 24.22 23.61
C ASP A 663 -23.06 24.53 24.40
N LEU A 664 -22.30 25.55 24.01
CA LEU A 664 -21.11 25.98 24.76
C LEU A 664 -21.48 26.47 26.17
N GLU A 665 -22.55 27.25 26.29
CA GLU A 665 -23.06 27.69 27.60
C GLU A 665 -23.45 26.50 28.47
N SER A 666 -24.17 25.53 27.91
CA SER A 666 -24.59 24.32 28.61
C SER A 666 -23.39 23.44 29.02
N ILE A 667 -22.40 23.27 28.14
CA ILE A 667 -21.17 22.53 28.44
C ILE A 667 -20.43 23.18 29.61
N LYS A 668 -20.32 24.51 29.64
CA LYS A 668 -19.65 25.25 30.72
C LYS A 668 -20.43 25.18 32.03
N SER A 669 -21.75 25.33 31.95
CA SER A 669 -22.65 25.20 33.10
C SER A 669 -22.54 23.81 33.73
N TYR A 670 -22.51 22.75 32.93
CA TYR A 670 -22.29 21.40 33.44
C TYR A 670 -20.89 21.23 34.05
N SER A 671 -19.86 21.74 33.37
CA SER A 671 -18.47 21.62 33.84
C SER A 671 -18.23 22.30 35.19
N SER A 672 -18.94 23.40 35.50
CA SER A 672 -18.86 24.05 36.82
C SER A 672 -19.58 23.28 37.93
N LYS A 673 -20.67 22.55 37.58
CA LYS A 673 -21.40 21.67 38.52
C LYS A 673 -20.62 20.41 38.90
N LEU A 674 -19.63 19.99 38.10
CA LEU A 674 -18.88 18.74 38.36
C LEU A 674 -18.15 18.71 39.70
N SER A 675 -17.73 19.86 40.24
CA SER A 675 -16.88 19.97 41.44
C SER A 675 -17.45 19.32 42.71
N ASN A 676 -18.76 19.05 42.79
CA ASN A 676 -19.40 18.37 43.91
C ASN A 676 -20.32 17.20 43.47
N SER A 677 -20.20 16.77 42.21
CA SER A 677 -21.06 15.74 41.62
C SER A 677 -20.81 14.34 42.18
N SER A 678 -21.78 13.44 42.00
CA SER A 678 -21.61 12.01 42.30
C SER A 678 -20.43 11.39 41.52
N LEU A 679 -20.14 11.88 40.31
CA LEU A 679 -19.00 11.45 39.49
C LEU A 679 -17.65 11.86 40.10
N GLU A 680 -17.55 13.07 40.64
CA GLU A 680 -16.33 13.56 41.30
C GLU A 680 -16.01 12.74 42.54
N LYS A 681 -17.02 12.47 43.38
CA LYS A 681 -16.85 11.65 44.59
C LYS A 681 -16.36 10.24 44.27
N ALA A 682 -16.72 9.73 43.10
CA ALA A 682 -16.26 8.44 42.58
C ALA A 682 -14.92 8.50 41.83
N GLY A 683 -14.28 9.67 41.72
CA GLY A 683 -13.03 9.86 40.99
C GLY A 683 -13.16 9.69 39.48
N LEU A 684 -14.35 9.89 38.91
CA LEU A 684 -14.66 9.73 37.48
C LEU A 684 -14.60 11.05 36.69
N THR A 685 -13.96 12.06 37.27
CA THR A 685 -13.69 13.37 36.68
C THR A 685 -12.17 13.62 36.60
N GLU A 686 -11.79 14.61 35.81
CA GLU A 686 -10.41 15.11 35.72
C GLU A 686 -10.40 16.65 35.64
N VAL A 687 -9.35 17.26 36.17
CA VAL A 687 -9.10 18.70 35.99
C VAL A 687 -8.33 18.89 34.70
N VAL A 688 -8.84 19.73 33.80
CA VAL A 688 -8.16 20.10 32.57
C VAL A 688 -6.90 20.91 32.92
N ALA A 689 -5.76 20.45 32.42
CA ALA A 689 -4.46 21.03 32.77
C ALA A 689 -4.40 22.53 32.43
N GLY A 690 -4.01 23.35 33.40
CA GLY A 690 -3.81 24.79 33.23
C GLY A 690 -5.07 25.66 33.29
N THR A 691 -6.27 25.09 33.45
CA THR A 691 -7.53 25.87 33.45
C THR A 691 -8.30 25.82 34.76
N GLY A 692 -8.09 24.79 35.59
CA GLY A 692 -8.88 24.55 36.80
C GLY A 692 -10.32 24.06 36.52
N VAL A 693 -10.72 23.95 35.26
CA VAL A 693 -12.03 23.44 34.84
C VAL A 693 -12.05 21.92 34.91
N LYS A 694 -13.15 21.34 35.40
CA LYS A 694 -13.34 19.89 35.45
C LYS A 694 -14.09 19.38 34.22
N THR A 695 -13.75 18.16 33.80
CA THR A 695 -14.52 17.38 32.82
C THR A 695 -14.62 15.93 33.30
N VAL A 696 -15.45 15.12 32.66
CA VAL A 696 -15.58 13.69 32.97
C VAL A 696 -14.44 12.90 32.32
N ARG A 697 -14.05 11.78 32.93
CA ARG A 697 -13.00 10.93 32.38
C ARG A 697 -13.45 10.17 31.13
N LEU A 698 -12.47 9.68 30.36
CA LEU A 698 -12.67 8.97 29.10
C LEU A 698 -13.64 7.78 29.24
N GLU A 699 -13.52 7.00 30.32
CA GLU A 699 -14.35 5.84 30.60
C GLU A 699 -15.84 6.18 30.85
N VAL A 700 -16.13 7.38 31.36
CA VAL A 700 -17.50 7.90 31.49
C VAL A 700 -18.04 8.23 30.11
N ILE A 701 -17.30 9.01 29.32
CA ILE A 701 -17.69 9.39 27.95
C ILE A 701 -17.94 8.14 27.10
N GLU A 702 -17.05 7.16 27.18
CA GLU A 702 -17.20 5.90 26.46
C GLU A 702 -18.45 5.13 26.92
N THR A 703 -18.74 5.12 28.23
CA THR A 703 -19.93 4.46 28.77
C THR A 703 -21.20 5.13 28.29
N ILE A 704 -21.29 6.46 28.39
CA ILE A 704 -22.45 7.24 27.93
C ILE A 704 -22.67 7.07 26.42
N ARG A 705 -21.61 7.21 25.62
CA ARG A 705 -21.70 7.02 24.15
C ARG A 705 -22.19 5.63 23.74
N LYS A 706 -21.97 4.61 24.58
CA LYS A 706 -22.39 3.23 24.32
C LYS A 706 -23.78 2.91 24.88
N SER A 707 -24.25 3.63 25.89
CA SER A 707 -25.59 3.45 26.47
C SER A 707 -26.66 4.24 25.71
N THR A 708 -26.31 5.35 25.06
CA THR A 708 -27.24 6.18 24.29
C THR A 708 -27.57 5.60 22.91
N GLY A 709 -28.81 5.80 22.46
CA GLY A 709 -29.30 5.33 21.18
C GLY A 709 -29.72 3.86 21.14
N ASN A 710 -29.73 3.18 22.30
CA ASN A 710 -30.19 1.79 22.42
C ASN A 710 -31.72 1.65 22.54
N ALA A 711 -32.44 2.75 22.78
CA ALA A 711 -33.90 2.75 22.81
C ALA A 711 -34.46 2.31 21.45
N ARG A 712 -35.19 1.20 21.43
CA ARG A 712 -35.83 0.70 20.20
C ARG A 712 -37.05 1.56 19.87
N ILE A 713 -37.38 1.69 18.57
CA ILE A 713 -38.53 2.48 18.12
C ILE A 713 -39.83 1.93 18.72
N ASP A 714 -39.99 0.61 18.77
CA ASP A 714 -41.14 -0.07 19.37
C ASP A 714 -41.26 0.19 20.89
N GLU A 715 -40.13 0.30 21.59
CA GLU A 715 -40.13 0.67 23.00
C GLU A 715 -40.63 2.10 23.21
N VAL A 716 -40.15 3.04 22.37
CA VAL A 716 -40.59 4.44 22.40
C VAL A 716 -42.08 4.53 22.07
N GLU A 717 -42.56 3.87 21.02
CA GLU A 717 -43.96 3.87 20.63
C GLU A 717 -44.85 3.25 21.72
N ARG A 718 -44.44 2.12 22.32
CA ARG A 718 -45.17 1.49 23.41
C ARG A 718 -45.33 2.42 24.61
N ILE A 719 -44.29 3.17 24.99
CA ILE A 719 -44.36 4.15 26.08
C ILE A 719 -45.25 5.33 25.69
N PHE A 720 -45.13 5.79 24.44
CA PHE A 720 -45.93 6.89 23.90
C PHE A 720 -47.43 6.55 23.88
N SER A 721 -47.80 5.35 23.42
CA SER A 721 -49.19 4.87 23.41
C SER A 721 -49.74 4.54 24.81
N GLY A 722 -48.87 4.21 25.78
CA GLY A 722 -49.27 3.78 27.12
C GLY A 722 -49.35 4.90 28.18
N ARG A 723 -48.83 6.11 27.91
CA ARG A 723 -48.88 7.27 28.83
C ARG A 723 -49.74 8.38 28.25
N LEU A 724 -50.47 9.10 29.11
CA LEU A 724 -51.22 10.32 28.78
C LEU A 724 -50.34 11.27 27.94
N ASN A 725 -50.73 11.54 26.70
CA ASN A 725 -50.37 12.56 25.69
C ASN A 725 -49.42 13.78 25.97
N HIS A 726 -48.55 13.82 26.99
CA HIS A 726 -47.78 15.03 27.35
C HIS A 726 -46.28 15.01 27.03
N LEU A 727 -45.69 13.86 26.68
CA LEU A 727 -44.27 13.77 26.31
C LEU A 727 -44.12 13.48 24.81
N SER A 728 -43.21 14.19 24.15
CA SER A 728 -42.88 13.88 22.76
C SER A 728 -42.06 12.58 22.68
N HIS A 729 -42.02 11.95 21.49
CA HIS A 729 -41.15 10.78 21.24
C HIS A 729 -39.68 11.10 21.56
N LEU A 730 -39.26 12.34 21.34
CA LEU A 730 -37.90 12.79 21.65
C LEU A 730 -37.65 12.83 23.17
N ASP A 731 -38.63 13.29 23.95
CA ASP A 731 -38.51 13.34 25.41
C ASP A 731 -38.47 11.93 26.01
N ILE A 732 -39.31 11.02 25.50
CA ILE A 732 -39.28 9.61 25.89
C ILE A 732 -37.91 9.01 25.60
N LYS A 733 -37.38 9.23 24.38
CA LYS A 733 -36.05 8.72 24.00
C LYS A 733 -34.95 9.27 24.90
N LYS A 734 -34.96 10.58 25.19
CA LYS A 734 -33.99 11.20 26.10
C LYS A 734 -34.04 10.59 27.50
N ASN A 735 -35.23 10.34 28.03
CA ASN A 735 -35.41 9.72 29.35
C ASN A 735 -34.85 8.29 29.37
N LEU A 736 -35.13 7.50 28.34
CA LEU A 736 -34.56 6.16 28.21
C LEU A 736 -33.03 6.19 28.10
N ASP A 737 -32.49 7.09 27.29
CA ASP A 737 -31.03 7.26 27.14
C ASP A 737 -30.37 7.65 28.48
N ALA A 738 -31.02 8.49 29.29
CA ALA A 738 -30.58 8.84 30.64
C ALA A 738 -30.67 7.64 31.60
N ASP A 739 -31.76 6.88 31.58
CA ASP A 739 -31.93 5.68 32.42
C ASP A 739 -30.91 4.59 32.08
N TYR A 740 -30.68 4.31 30.79
CA TYR A 740 -29.66 3.36 30.36
C TYR A 740 -28.25 3.80 30.76
N SER A 741 -27.98 5.09 30.67
CA SER A 741 -26.69 5.66 31.06
C SER A 741 -26.47 5.60 32.57
N ARG A 742 -27.49 5.91 33.36
CA ARG A 742 -27.50 5.79 34.82
C ARG A 742 -27.25 4.35 35.25
N GLN A 743 -27.97 3.40 34.67
CA GLN A 743 -27.80 1.97 34.95
C GLN A 743 -26.38 1.51 34.59
N ALA A 744 -25.89 1.88 33.40
CA ALA A 744 -24.56 1.49 32.95
C ALA A 744 -23.43 2.03 33.83
N LEU A 745 -23.55 3.26 34.35
CA LEU A 745 -22.58 3.84 35.28
C LEU A 745 -22.65 3.21 36.67
N SER A 746 -23.86 2.94 37.16
CA SER A 746 -24.06 2.23 38.42
C SER A 746 -23.44 0.83 38.36
N ASP A 747 -23.72 0.08 37.29
CA ASP A 747 -23.20 -1.29 37.13
C ASP A 747 -21.68 -1.32 36.97
N LYS A 748 -21.12 -0.42 36.15
CA LYS A 748 -19.68 -0.40 35.83
C LYS A 748 -18.79 0.20 36.90
N PHE A 749 -19.26 1.24 37.57
CA PHE A 749 -18.43 2.07 38.45
C PHE A 749 -19.01 2.24 39.86
N GLY A 750 -20.22 1.72 40.13
CA GLY A 750 -20.87 1.89 41.42
C GLY A 750 -21.41 3.29 41.68
N VAL A 751 -21.54 4.09 40.63
CA VAL A 751 -22.00 5.48 40.76
C VAL A 751 -23.49 5.56 40.54
N VAL A 752 -24.22 5.88 41.60
CA VAL A 752 -25.65 6.16 41.54
C VAL A 752 -25.84 7.63 41.21
N LEU A 753 -26.32 7.91 39.99
CA LEU A 753 -26.72 9.26 39.58
C LEU A 753 -28.20 9.47 39.88
N SER A 754 -28.58 10.69 40.24
CA SER A 754 -29.99 11.11 40.15
C SER A 754 -30.45 11.12 38.69
N ASN A 755 -31.77 11.12 38.45
CA ASN A 755 -32.30 11.23 37.09
C ASN A 755 -31.85 12.53 36.41
N GLU A 756 -31.81 13.64 37.15
CA GLU A 756 -31.32 14.94 36.67
C GLU A 756 -29.83 14.89 36.34
N GLU A 757 -29.00 14.31 37.21
CA GLU A 757 -27.55 14.16 36.94
C GLU A 757 -27.29 13.30 35.69
N ALA A 758 -28.07 12.24 35.48
CA ALA A 758 -27.96 11.37 34.31
C ALA A 758 -28.38 12.09 33.02
N HIS A 759 -29.47 12.87 33.07
CA HIS A 759 -29.91 13.71 31.96
C HIS A 759 -28.85 14.76 31.58
N ASP A 760 -28.39 15.53 32.57
CA ASP A 760 -27.38 16.56 32.39
C ASP A 760 -26.09 15.97 31.80
N LEU A 761 -25.69 14.76 32.24
CA LEU A 761 -24.51 14.06 31.71
C LEU A 761 -24.69 13.58 30.26
N VAL A 762 -25.84 12.98 29.93
CA VAL A 762 -26.14 12.55 28.56
C VAL A 762 -26.17 13.75 27.62
N GLU A 763 -26.78 14.84 28.04
CA GLU A 763 -26.83 16.09 27.29
C GLU A 763 -25.43 16.69 27.11
N TYR A 764 -24.61 16.74 28.17
CA TYR A 764 -23.22 17.18 28.12
C TYR A 764 -22.40 16.41 27.08
N VAL A 765 -22.43 15.07 27.14
CA VAL A 765 -21.69 14.21 26.19
C VAL A 765 -22.21 14.35 24.77
N SER A 766 -23.53 14.44 24.58
CA SER A 766 -24.13 14.63 23.26
C SER A 766 -23.75 15.98 22.63
N LYS A 767 -23.66 17.05 23.43
CA LYS A 767 -23.25 18.37 22.95
C LYS A 767 -21.78 18.40 22.57
N LEU A 768 -20.92 17.77 23.37
CA LEU A 768 -19.50 17.60 23.05
C LEU A 768 -19.31 16.78 21.75
N ASP A 769 -20.02 15.67 21.58
CA ASP A 769 -19.96 14.86 20.35
C ASP A 769 -20.43 15.65 19.13
N GLY A 770 -21.49 16.44 19.29
CA GLY A 770 -21.99 17.36 18.28
C GLY A 770 -20.89 18.31 17.77
N LEU A 771 -20.01 18.79 18.65
CA LEU A 771 -18.93 19.73 18.35
C LEU A 771 -17.62 19.08 17.87
N THR A 772 -17.55 17.75 17.76
CA THR A 772 -16.37 17.10 17.17
C THR A 772 -16.20 17.53 15.71
N PRO A 773 -15.00 17.88 15.23
CA PRO A 773 -14.80 18.19 13.82
C PRO A 773 -14.78 16.91 12.96
N GLY A 774 -15.01 17.03 11.66
CA GLY A 774 -14.87 15.91 10.72
C GLY A 774 -13.40 15.54 10.48
N LEU A 775 -13.07 14.28 10.28
CA LEU A 775 -11.68 13.87 9.98
C LEU A 775 -11.26 14.29 8.57
N TRP A 776 -10.00 14.69 8.43
CA TRP A 776 -9.37 15.09 7.16
C TRP A 776 -8.22 14.13 6.84
N GLN A 777 -8.52 13.09 6.08
CA GLN A 777 -7.57 12.09 5.62
C GLN A 777 -7.14 12.37 4.18
N GLU A 778 -5.82 12.42 3.95
CA GLU A 778 -5.24 12.52 2.61
C GLU A 778 -5.49 11.22 1.85
N VAL A 779 -5.03 10.09 2.38
CA VAL A 779 -5.16 8.77 1.75
C VAL A 779 -6.33 8.00 2.35
N ARG A 780 -7.20 7.46 1.48
CA ARG A 780 -8.19 6.46 1.86
C ARG A 780 -7.55 5.08 1.82
N VAL A 781 -7.42 4.44 2.98
CA VAL A 781 -6.88 3.07 3.09
C VAL A 781 -8.03 2.10 3.28
N SER A 782 -8.16 1.06 2.46
CA SER A 782 -9.12 -0.02 2.71
C SER A 782 -8.46 -1.12 3.54
N ALA A 783 -8.93 -1.32 4.78
CA ALA A 783 -8.48 -2.40 5.65
C ALA A 783 -9.44 -3.60 5.49
N SER A 784 -9.18 -4.46 4.50
CA SER A 784 -9.97 -5.66 4.21
C SER A 784 -9.13 -6.93 4.29
N LEU A 785 -9.77 -8.04 4.69
CA LEU A 785 -9.18 -9.39 4.69
C LEU A 785 -9.42 -10.14 3.37
N ASP A 786 -9.94 -9.50 2.33
CA ASP A 786 -10.24 -10.16 1.05
C ASP A 786 -9.04 -10.89 0.45
N LYS A 787 -7.82 -10.37 0.61
CA LYS A 787 -6.59 -11.01 0.11
C LYS A 787 -6.01 -12.07 1.04
N ALA A 788 -6.63 -12.34 2.20
CA ALA A 788 -6.13 -13.23 3.24
C ALA A 788 -6.36 -14.72 2.93
N ASN A 789 -5.74 -15.21 1.85
CA ASN A 789 -5.92 -16.60 1.37
C ASN A 789 -5.45 -17.66 2.37
N PHE A 790 -4.48 -17.32 3.21
CA PHE A 790 -3.96 -18.19 4.26
C PHE A 790 -4.62 -17.96 5.62
N GLY A 791 -5.76 -17.28 5.64
CA GLY A 791 -6.31 -16.69 6.85
C GLY A 791 -5.62 -15.36 7.15
N GLY A 792 -6.02 -14.74 8.25
CA GLY A 792 -5.54 -13.43 8.70
C GLY A 792 -6.27 -13.01 9.96
N PHE A 793 -6.07 -11.79 10.42
CA PHE A 793 -6.85 -11.28 11.54
C PHE A 793 -7.08 -9.78 11.45
N SER A 794 -8.14 -9.32 12.10
CA SER A 794 -8.39 -7.90 12.31
C SER A 794 -8.06 -7.49 13.75
N GLY A 795 -7.74 -6.21 13.93
CA GLY A 795 -7.62 -5.55 15.21
C GLY A 795 -8.44 -4.26 15.21
N ASP A 796 -9.47 -4.17 16.04
CA ASP A 796 -10.26 -2.95 16.26
C ASP A 796 -9.70 -2.18 17.47
N VAL A 797 -9.34 -0.91 17.25
CA VAL A 797 -8.78 -0.01 18.26
C VAL A 797 -9.89 0.73 19.01
N THR A 798 -10.04 0.44 20.29
CA THR A 798 -11.16 0.95 21.08
C THR A 798 -11.01 2.42 21.50
N GLY A 799 -12.15 3.11 21.62
CA GLY A 799 -12.26 4.42 22.27
C GLY A 799 -11.84 5.63 21.42
N MET A 800 -11.71 5.50 20.09
CA MET A 800 -11.38 6.64 19.21
C MET A 800 -12.42 7.77 19.34
N GLY A 801 -13.71 7.44 19.23
CA GLY A 801 -14.80 8.42 19.36
C GLY A 801 -14.84 9.10 20.73
N ALA A 802 -14.63 8.34 21.82
CA ALA A 802 -14.63 8.90 23.17
C ALA A 802 -13.45 9.88 23.39
N ARG A 803 -12.27 9.61 22.81
CA ARG A 803 -11.12 10.52 22.87
C ARG A 803 -11.36 11.83 22.13
N ASN A 804 -12.02 11.79 20.98
CA ASN A 804 -12.41 13.00 20.26
C ASN A 804 -13.37 13.86 21.11
N ILE A 805 -14.38 13.24 21.73
CA ILE A 805 -15.34 13.94 22.60
C ILE A 805 -14.64 14.52 23.84
N GLN A 806 -13.76 13.76 24.48
CA GLN A 806 -12.96 14.22 25.62
C GLN A 806 -12.07 15.40 25.23
N GLN A 807 -11.45 15.33 24.04
CA GLN A 807 -10.61 16.40 23.55
C GLN A 807 -11.42 17.68 23.33
N VAL A 808 -12.63 17.60 22.77
CA VAL A 808 -13.52 18.78 22.65
C VAL A 808 -13.79 19.42 24.01
N ALA A 809 -13.99 18.62 25.07
CA ALA A 809 -14.19 19.15 26.41
C ALA A 809 -12.95 19.92 26.91
N ARG A 810 -11.75 19.38 26.65
CA ARG A 810 -10.47 20.02 26.97
C ARG A 810 -10.27 21.30 26.15
N ASP A 811 -10.57 21.26 24.87
CA ASP A 811 -10.43 22.41 23.96
C ASP A 811 -11.33 23.56 24.42
N ILE A 812 -12.61 23.29 24.71
CA ILE A 812 -13.57 24.30 25.22
C ILE A 812 -13.12 24.87 26.57
N ALA A 813 -12.57 24.03 27.46
CA ALA A 813 -12.05 24.49 28.75
C ALA A 813 -10.83 25.41 28.59
N THR A 814 -10.01 25.22 27.56
CA THR A 814 -8.81 26.03 27.27
C THR A 814 -9.07 27.23 26.35
N ALA A 815 -10.24 27.31 25.71
CA ALA A 815 -10.59 28.38 24.79
C ALA A 815 -10.66 29.75 25.52
N LYS A 816 -10.19 30.80 24.84
CA LYS A 816 -10.13 32.17 25.39
C LYS A 816 -11.50 32.83 25.35
N SER A 817 -12.30 32.55 24.32
CA SER A 817 -13.68 33.01 24.21
C SER A 817 -14.65 31.87 23.93
N VAL A 818 -15.94 32.15 24.13
CA VAL A 818 -17.04 31.17 24.09
C VAL A 818 -17.98 31.52 22.96
N ASN A 819 -17.50 31.39 21.73
CA ASN A 819 -18.36 31.57 20.56
C ASN A 819 -18.13 30.44 19.57
N ALA A 820 -19.12 30.27 18.71
CA ALA A 820 -19.16 29.25 17.68
C ALA A 820 -17.91 29.24 16.77
N GLU A 821 -17.35 30.39 16.40
CA GLU A 821 -16.18 30.47 15.52
C GLU A 821 -14.88 30.02 16.20
N GLU A 822 -14.65 30.45 17.44
CA GLU A 822 -13.46 30.05 18.19
C GLU A 822 -13.50 28.56 18.50
N VAL A 823 -14.66 28.01 18.91
CA VAL A 823 -14.74 26.58 19.23
C VAL A 823 -14.41 25.70 18.02
N LEU A 824 -14.85 26.07 16.82
CA LEU A 824 -14.49 25.36 15.59
C LEU A 824 -12.98 25.32 15.37
N THR A 825 -12.30 26.43 15.65
CA THR A 825 -10.85 26.55 15.47
C THR A 825 -10.09 25.69 16.49
N VAL A 826 -10.43 25.79 17.78
CA VAL A 826 -9.72 25.05 18.83
C VAL A 826 -9.99 23.55 18.75
N THR A 827 -11.23 23.14 18.43
CA THR A 827 -11.58 21.72 18.29
C THR A 827 -10.92 21.07 17.08
N ARG A 828 -10.71 21.81 15.98
CA ARG A 828 -9.91 21.35 14.84
C ARG A 828 -8.45 21.08 15.24
N LEU A 829 -7.85 21.95 16.06
CA LEU A 829 -6.50 21.71 16.57
C LEU A 829 -6.45 20.50 17.51
N GLY A 830 -7.45 20.35 18.38
CA GLY A 830 -7.60 19.18 19.26
C GLY A 830 -7.74 17.87 18.48
N GLU A 831 -8.56 17.83 17.43
CA GLU A 831 -8.69 16.65 16.57
C GLU A 831 -7.35 16.24 15.95
N GLN A 832 -6.53 17.17 15.49
CA GLN A 832 -5.20 16.86 14.98
C GLN A 832 -4.29 16.23 16.05
N GLN A 833 -4.45 16.60 17.33
CA GLN A 833 -3.73 15.97 18.45
C GLN A 833 -4.23 14.56 18.73
N VAL A 834 -5.54 14.33 18.69
CA VAL A 834 -6.12 12.99 18.85
C VAL A 834 -5.70 12.10 17.70
N THR A 835 -5.73 12.60 16.46
CA THR A 835 -5.24 11.87 15.27
C THR A 835 -3.77 11.48 15.39
N LYS A 836 -2.89 12.34 15.95
CA LYS A 836 -1.50 11.97 16.27
C LYS A 836 -1.42 10.87 17.31
N THR A 837 -2.19 10.96 18.38
CA THR A 837 -2.25 9.93 19.44
C THR A 837 -2.69 8.59 18.87
N PHE A 838 -3.65 8.63 17.96
CA PHE A 838 -4.19 7.46 17.31
C PHE A 838 -3.25 6.82 16.30
N ASN A 839 -2.51 7.62 15.53
CA ASN A 839 -1.43 7.11 14.70
C ASN A 839 -0.38 6.37 15.55
N LYS A 840 0.00 6.90 16.72
CA LYS A 840 0.88 6.16 17.65
C LYS A 840 0.31 4.81 18.09
N ILE A 841 -1.00 4.73 18.33
CA ILE A 841 -1.66 3.47 18.72
C ILE A 841 -1.63 2.45 17.56
N LYS A 842 -1.84 2.90 16.31
CA LYS A 842 -1.71 2.06 15.10
C LYS A 842 -0.27 1.63 14.85
N ASP A 843 0.69 2.52 15.08
CA ASP A 843 2.11 2.21 14.98
C ASP A 843 2.51 1.16 16.03
N ASN A 844 1.97 1.28 17.25
CA ASN A 844 2.16 0.28 18.30
C ASN A 844 1.55 -1.08 17.94
N PHE A 845 0.34 -1.11 17.37
CA PHE A 845 -0.27 -2.32 16.83
C PHE A 845 0.63 -2.96 15.77
N THR A 846 1.05 -2.19 14.79
CA THR A 846 1.87 -2.67 13.67
C THR A 846 3.24 -3.18 14.13
N THR A 847 3.86 -2.49 15.09
CA THR A 847 5.15 -2.89 15.69
C THR A 847 4.99 -4.17 16.51
N THR A 848 3.92 -4.29 17.31
CA THR A 848 3.64 -5.49 18.11
C THR A 848 3.46 -6.71 17.21
N VAL A 849 2.70 -6.58 16.12
CA VAL A 849 2.51 -7.65 15.13
C VAL A 849 3.84 -7.99 14.45
N LYS A 850 4.60 -6.98 14.03
CA LYS A 850 5.90 -7.14 13.41
C LYS A 850 6.85 -7.95 14.28
N ASP A 851 6.98 -7.60 15.55
CA ASP A 851 7.91 -8.26 16.47
C ASP A 851 7.57 -9.73 16.67
N VAL A 852 6.28 -10.07 16.69
CA VAL A 852 5.83 -11.48 16.77
C VAL A 852 6.15 -12.21 15.47
N PHE A 853 5.86 -11.59 14.33
CA PHE A 853 5.97 -12.23 13.01
C PHE A 853 7.42 -12.41 12.59
N ASP A 854 8.29 -11.42 12.84
CA ASP A 854 9.73 -11.49 12.60
C ASP A 854 10.37 -12.62 13.42
N LYS A 855 10.03 -12.74 14.71
CA LYS A 855 10.51 -13.84 15.58
C LYS A 855 10.06 -15.21 15.09
N ARG A 856 8.88 -15.29 14.48
CA ARG A 856 8.28 -16.53 13.98
C ARG A 856 8.54 -16.77 12.49
N LYS A 857 9.26 -15.87 11.82
CA LYS A 857 9.58 -15.90 10.39
C LYS A 857 8.34 -15.99 9.50
N VAL A 858 7.26 -15.32 9.88
CA VAL A 858 6.01 -15.23 9.11
C VAL A 858 6.02 -13.93 8.30
N LEU A 859 6.06 -14.04 6.98
CA LEU A 859 5.89 -12.88 6.10
C LEU A 859 4.43 -12.40 6.13
N TYR A 860 4.21 -11.09 6.09
CA TYR A 860 2.87 -10.52 6.17
C TYR A 860 2.77 -9.12 5.56
N GLU A 861 1.53 -8.71 5.30
CA GLU A 861 1.11 -7.35 5.01
C GLU A 861 0.19 -6.85 6.14
N SER A 862 0.34 -5.59 6.55
CA SER A 862 -0.54 -4.95 7.53
C SER A 862 -1.08 -3.65 6.98
N LYS A 863 -2.38 -3.40 7.20
CA LYS A 863 -3.07 -2.17 6.79
C LYS A 863 -3.97 -1.70 7.91
N CYS A 864 -3.93 -0.40 8.21
CA CYS A 864 -4.84 0.21 9.17
C CYS A 864 -5.60 1.38 8.53
N SER A 865 -6.90 1.43 8.77
CA SER A 865 -7.82 2.47 8.31
C SER A 865 -8.77 2.86 9.44
N GLY A 866 -8.67 4.11 9.90
CA GLY A 866 -9.35 4.49 11.13
C GLY A 866 -8.94 3.55 12.27
N ASP A 867 -9.92 3.04 13.01
CA ASP A 867 -9.78 2.08 14.11
C ASP A 867 -9.63 0.63 13.69
N ASP A 868 -9.87 0.31 12.42
CA ASP A 868 -9.71 -1.03 11.90
C ASP A 868 -8.28 -1.25 11.38
N CYS A 869 -7.59 -2.26 11.91
CA CYS A 869 -6.36 -2.82 11.34
C CYS A 869 -6.60 -4.24 10.84
N VAL A 870 -5.96 -4.63 9.74
CA VAL A 870 -5.97 -5.99 9.21
C VAL A 870 -4.54 -6.46 8.97
N VAL A 871 -4.31 -7.75 9.23
CA VAL A 871 -3.03 -8.42 9.02
C VAL A 871 -3.24 -9.64 8.14
N ILE A 872 -2.50 -9.67 7.03
CA ILE A 872 -2.58 -10.68 5.98
C ILE A 872 -1.24 -11.42 5.90
N PRO A 873 -1.12 -12.59 6.54
CA PRO A 873 0.08 -13.42 6.46
C PRO A 873 0.23 -14.08 5.08
N SER A 874 1.47 -14.31 4.66
CA SER A 874 1.80 -15.05 3.44
C SER A 874 1.79 -16.57 3.62
N SER A 875 1.57 -17.04 4.85
CA SER A 875 1.43 -18.46 5.20
C SER A 875 0.32 -18.64 6.23
N LYS A 876 -0.18 -19.87 6.39
CA LYS A 876 -1.20 -20.18 7.39
C LYS A 876 -0.68 -19.89 8.80
N LEU A 877 -1.48 -19.21 9.61
CA LEU A 877 -1.19 -19.06 11.04
C LEU A 877 -1.56 -20.35 11.76
N GLU A 878 -0.60 -20.88 12.52
CA GLU A 878 -0.85 -21.95 13.48
C GLU A 878 -1.40 -21.37 14.79
N ARG A 879 -2.07 -22.19 15.60
CA ARG A 879 -2.61 -21.75 16.92
C ARG A 879 -1.53 -21.12 17.80
N GLY A 880 -0.30 -21.63 17.75
CA GLY A 880 0.82 -21.06 18.48
C GLY A 880 1.20 -19.64 18.05
N ASP A 881 0.95 -19.27 16.79
CA ASP A 881 1.16 -17.91 16.28
C ASP A 881 0.09 -16.98 16.82
N GLU A 882 -1.18 -17.39 16.79
CA GLU A 882 -2.32 -16.64 17.33
C GLU A 882 -2.16 -16.38 18.84
N VAL A 883 -1.76 -17.40 19.60
CA VAL A 883 -1.43 -17.27 21.04
C VAL A 883 -0.27 -16.32 21.26
N ALA A 884 0.78 -16.36 20.42
CA ALA A 884 1.92 -15.45 20.53
C ALA A 884 1.52 -13.99 20.29
N ILE A 885 0.60 -13.74 19.36
CA ILE A 885 0.02 -12.41 19.11
C ILE A 885 -0.73 -11.92 20.35
N ILE A 886 -1.64 -12.74 20.91
CA ILE A 886 -2.38 -12.38 22.13
C ILE A 886 -1.43 -12.12 23.30
N ASN A 887 -0.39 -12.95 23.44
CA ASN A 887 0.65 -12.79 24.46
C ASN A 887 1.45 -11.48 24.29
N ALA A 888 1.65 -11.00 23.06
CA ALA A 888 2.33 -9.72 22.82
C ALA A 888 1.42 -8.51 23.09
N PHE A 889 0.11 -8.63 22.85
CA PHE A 889 -0.85 -7.57 23.15
C PHE A 889 -1.19 -7.47 24.65
N ARG A 890 -1.18 -8.59 25.40
CA ARG A 890 -1.51 -8.56 26.83
C ARG A 890 -0.49 -7.81 27.69
N VAL A 891 0.74 -7.65 27.22
CA VAL A 891 1.82 -6.96 27.94
C VAL A 891 1.92 -5.47 27.63
N GLN A 892 1.02 -4.94 26.79
CA GLN A 892 0.93 -3.52 26.47
C GLN A 892 0.37 -2.71 27.65
N ASP A 893 0.58 -1.40 27.65
CA ASP A 893 0.07 -0.52 28.73
C ASP A 893 -1.46 -0.53 28.85
N ASN A 894 -2.17 -0.73 27.72
CA ASN A 894 -3.61 -0.87 27.68
C ASN A 894 -4.03 -2.08 26.83
N PRO A 895 -4.00 -3.30 27.41
CA PRO A 895 -4.30 -4.55 26.70
C PRO A 895 -5.70 -4.59 26.08
N SER A 896 -6.70 -3.99 26.72
CA SER A 896 -8.09 -3.95 26.24
C SER A 896 -8.32 -2.98 25.07
N GLN A 897 -7.29 -2.22 24.69
CA GLN A 897 -7.36 -1.28 23.58
C GLN A 897 -7.56 -1.97 22.22
N TYR A 898 -7.17 -3.24 22.10
CA TYR A 898 -7.20 -3.99 20.86
C TYR A 898 -8.19 -5.15 20.96
N ARG A 899 -9.20 -5.17 20.10
CA ARG A 899 -10.09 -6.33 19.92
C ARG A 899 -9.62 -7.14 18.72
N LEU A 900 -9.23 -8.39 18.93
CA LEU A 900 -8.67 -9.21 17.85
C LEU A 900 -9.70 -10.22 17.34
N SER A 901 -9.71 -10.47 16.03
CA SER A 901 -10.56 -11.47 15.40
C SER A 901 -9.77 -12.24 14.34
N PHE A 902 -9.46 -13.51 14.62
CA PHE A 902 -8.67 -14.41 13.79
C PHE A 902 -9.56 -15.21 12.84
N ILE A 903 -9.20 -15.18 11.56
CA ILE A 903 -9.91 -15.84 10.46
C ILE A 903 -9.05 -16.97 9.92
N PRO A 904 -9.55 -18.22 9.91
CA PRO A 904 -8.78 -19.36 9.42
C PRO A 904 -8.65 -19.34 7.88
N PRO A 905 -7.72 -20.12 7.31
CA PRO A 905 -7.65 -20.32 5.86
C PRO A 905 -8.90 -21.01 5.32
N GLY A 906 -9.12 -20.89 4.00
CA GLY A 906 -10.20 -21.59 3.29
C GLY A 906 -11.56 -20.90 3.33
N VAL A 907 -11.67 -19.75 3.99
CA VAL A 907 -12.85 -18.87 3.90
C VAL A 907 -12.83 -18.16 2.54
N SER A 908 -13.97 -18.07 1.84
CA SER A 908 -14.07 -17.30 0.59
C SER A 908 -13.84 -15.80 0.83
N SER A 909 -13.25 -15.10 -0.15
CA SER A 909 -12.79 -13.71 -0.01
C SER A 909 -13.84 -12.82 0.67
N GLU A 910 -15.04 -12.80 0.10
CA GLU A 910 -16.16 -11.95 0.47
C GLU A 910 -16.73 -12.21 1.87
N LYS A 911 -16.36 -13.32 2.51
CA LYS A 911 -16.84 -13.70 3.85
C LYS A 911 -15.83 -13.40 4.96
N ARG A 912 -14.55 -13.17 4.64
CA ARG A 912 -13.48 -13.00 5.63
C ARG A 912 -13.70 -11.79 6.53
N THR A 913 -14.01 -10.64 5.92
CA THR A 913 -14.26 -9.39 6.65
C THR A 913 -15.58 -9.45 7.45
N ILE A 914 -16.59 -10.17 6.94
CA ILE A 914 -17.86 -10.39 7.66
C ILE A 914 -17.61 -11.23 8.93
N LEU A 915 -16.87 -12.34 8.82
CA LEU A 915 -16.50 -13.15 9.98
C LEU A 915 -15.70 -12.33 11.00
N ALA A 916 -14.77 -11.50 10.54
CA ALA A 916 -13.97 -10.66 11.43
C ALA A 916 -14.85 -9.71 12.26
N THR A 917 -15.80 -9.06 11.60
CA THR A 917 -16.80 -8.18 12.22
C THR A 917 -17.69 -8.94 13.21
N GLN A 918 -18.14 -10.15 12.88
CA GLN A 918 -18.95 -10.95 13.79
C GLN A 918 -18.18 -11.40 15.03
N GLY A 919 -16.89 -11.74 14.91
CA GLY A 919 -16.02 -12.03 16.05
C GLY A 919 -15.83 -10.81 16.97
N GLU A 920 -15.68 -9.62 16.38
CA GLU A 920 -15.65 -8.35 17.12
C GLU A 920 -16.96 -8.11 17.90
N LEU A 921 -18.13 -8.41 17.31
CA LEU A 921 -19.42 -8.29 18.00
C LEU A 921 -19.56 -9.24 19.19
N VAL A 922 -19.07 -10.48 19.09
CA VAL A 922 -19.04 -11.43 20.21
C VAL A 922 -18.16 -10.93 21.34
N GLU A 923 -16.98 -10.38 21.02
CA GLU A 923 -16.08 -9.79 22.00
C GLU A 923 -16.73 -8.61 22.75
N LYS A 924 -17.39 -7.72 22.00
CA LYS A 924 -18.09 -6.55 22.56
C LYS A 924 -19.19 -6.97 23.53
N GLU A 925 -19.99 -7.95 23.15
CA GLU A 925 -21.08 -8.46 23.97
C GLU A 925 -20.54 -9.19 25.22
N LEU A 926 -19.47 -9.98 25.09
CA LEU A 926 -18.80 -10.60 26.23
C LEU A 926 -18.34 -9.56 27.24
N ARG A 927 -17.61 -8.52 26.80
CA ARG A 927 -17.16 -7.45 27.71
C ARG A 927 -18.32 -6.77 28.43
N LYS A 928 -19.42 -6.51 27.71
CA LYS A 928 -20.64 -5.92 28.30
C LYS A 928 -21.21 -6.79 29.41
N GLN A 929 -21.16 -8.12 29.27
CA GLN A 929 -21.70 -9.05 30.26
C GLN A 929 -20.83 -9.25 31.49
N ILE A 930 -19.51 -9.09 31.40
CA ILE A 930 -18.59 -9.37 32.53
C ILE A 930 -18.13 -8.11 33.27
N VAL A 931 -18.22 -6.92 32.69
CA VAL A 931 -17.78 -5.68 33.35
C VAL A 931 -18.76 -5.25 34.46
N GLY A 932 -18.24 -4.87 35.63
CA GLY A 932 -19.04 -4.30 36.71
C GLY A 932 -18.38 -4.34 38.09
N ILE A 933 -19.05 -3.78 39.09
CA ILE A 933 -18.57 -3.74 40.49
C ILE A 933 -19.20 -4.78 41.42
N SER A 934 -20.26 -5.47 41.01
CA SER A 934 -20.88 -6.50 41.85
C SER A 934 -19.97 -7.72 41.99
N SER A 935 -20.21 -8.55 43.02
CA SER A 935 -19.47 -9.80 43.23
C SER A 935 -19.56 -10.77 42.06
N GLU A 936 -20.53 -10.59 41.16
CA GLU A 936 -20.73 -11.36 39.94
C GLU A 936 -20.13 -10.74 38.67
N LYS A 937 -19.28 -9.73 38.83
CA LYS A 937 -18.67 -8.98 37.73
C LYS A 937 -17.17 -8.76 37.96
N ILE A 938 -16.47 -8.41 36.90
CA ILE A 938 -15.05 -8.06 36.90
C ILE A 938 -14.93 -6.54 36.90
N PRO A 939 -14.23 -5.94 37.89
CA PRO A 939 -14.01 -4.49 37.93
C PRO A 939 -13.37 -3.97 36.64
N TYR A 940 -13.86 -2.83 36.16
CA TYR A 940 -13.40 -2.22 34.90
C TYR A 940 -11.87 -2.07 34.84
N LYS A 941 -11.23 -1.62 35.92
CA LYS A 941 -9.77 -1.46 36.02
C LYS A 941 -9.00 -2.77 35.81
N LYS A 942 -9.58 -3.91 36.21
CA LYS A 942 -8.99 -5.23 36.00
C LYS A 942 -9.26 -5.73 34.59
N LEU A 943 -10.49 -5.57 34.10
CA LEU A 943 -10.88 -5.98 32.75
C LEU A 943 -10.16 -5.18 31.64
N SER A 944 -9.79 -3.92 31.89
CA SER A 944 -9.02 -3.10 30.96
C SER A 944 -7.59 -3.62 30.74
N GLN A 945 -7.11 -4.48 31.64
CA GLN A 945 -5.82 -5.16 31.57
C GLN A 945 -5.92 -6.56 30.94
N ILE A 946 -7.02 -6.85 30.22
CA ILE A 946 -7.26 -8.13 29.56
C ILE A 946 -7.47 -7.92 28.06
N THR A 947 -6.61 -8.55 27.25
CA THR A 947 -6.80 -8.65 25.80
C THR A 947 -7.74 -9.80 25.49
N LEU A 948 -8.71 -9.56 24.61
CA LEU A 948 -9.63 -10.60 24.11
C LEU A 948 -9.44 -10.74 22.61
N GLY A 949 -9.31 -11.97 22.15
CA GLY A 949 -9.31 -12.34 20.74
C GLY A 949 -10.34 -13.42 20.49
N THR A 950 -11.02 -13.37 19.34
CA THR A 950 -11.89 -14.46 18.88
C THR A 950 -11.23 -15.20 17.74
N ARG A 951 -11.39 -16.52 17.66
CA ARG A 951 -11.05 -17.31 16.47
C ARG A 951 -12.34 -17.77 15.82
N MET A 952 -12.61 -17.26 14.63
CA MET A 952 -13.83 -17.57 13.90
C MET A 952 -13.75 -18.94 13.22
N PRO A 953 -14.89 -19.61 12.98
CA PRO A 953 -14.92 -20.83 12.16
C PRO A 953 -14.65 -20.51 10.69
N SER A 954 -14.31 -21.54 9.90
CA SER A 954 -14.11 -21.41 8.44
C SER A 954 -15.41 -21.22 7.65
N THR A 955 -16.56 -21.32 8.30
CA THR A 955 -17.87 -21.19 7.65
C THR A 955 -18.65 -20.02 8.25
N LEU A 956 -19.23 -19.20 7.37
CA LEU A 956 -20.11 -18.11 7.78
C LEU A 956 -21.41 -18.68 8.37
N ASN A 957 -21.87 -18.05 9.46
CA ASN A 957 -23.11 -18.29 10.19
C ASN A 957 -23.24 -19.64 10.91
N LYS A 958 -22.18 -20.47 10.96
CA LYS A 958 -22.18 -21.75 11.70
C LYS A 958 -20.80 -22.17 12.16
N GLY A 959 -20.75 -22.99 13.20
CA GLY A 959 -19.53 -23.56 13.77
C GLY A 959 -19.10 -22.86 15.06
N SER A 960 -18.07 -23.40 15.70
CA SER A 960 -17.62 -22.92 17.00
C SER A 960 -16.68 -21.73 16.87
N ILE A 961 -16.93 -20.68 17.64
CA ILE A 961 -16.00 -19.57 17.85
C ILE A 961 -15.08 -19.99 19.02
N GLU A 962 -13.78 -19.73 18.99
CA GLU A 962 -12.92 -19.90 20.18
C GLU A 962 -12.59 -18.53 20.77
N LEU A 963 -12.33 -18.48 22.08
CA LEU A 963 -11.94 -17.27 22.78
C LEU A 963 -10.47 -17.39 23.25
N TYR A 964 -9.65 -16.42 22.87
CA TYR A 964 -8.31 -16.21 23.43
C TYR A 964 -8.36 -15.07 24.45
N LEU A 965 -7.88 -15.33 25.66
CA LEU A 965 -7.88 -14.36 26.74
C LEU A 965 -6.46 -14.18 27.27
N GLY A 966 -5.86 -13.02 26.97
CA GLY A 966 -4.55 -12.62 27.47
C GLY A 966 -4.67 -11.80 28.75
N VAL A 967 -4.16 -12.32 29.87
CA VAL A 967 -4.17 -11.62 31.17
C VAL A 967 -2.92 -10.74 31.29
N GLY A 968 -3.11 -9.45 31.57
CA GLY A 968 -2.01 -8.50 31.68
C GLY A 968 -1.04 -8.79 32.82
N LYS A 969 0.18 -8.24 32.72
CA LYS A 969 1.25 -8.48 33.69
C LYS A 969 0.83 -8.04 35.09
N GLY A 970 0.95 -8.93 36.08
CA GLY A 970 0.59 -8.63 37.48
C GLY A 970 -0.91 -8.70 37.77
N ILE A 971 -1.73 -9.10 36.80
CA ILE A 971 -3.15 -9.40 36.99
C ILE A 971 -3.31 -10.92 37.09
N SER A 972 -4.16 -11.38 37.99
CA SER A 972 -4.56 -12.79 38.09
C SER A 972 -6.08 -12.90 38.12
N LEU A 973 -6.62 -13.89 37.41
CA LEU A 973 -8.04 -14.22 37.47
C LEU A 973 -8.28 -15.30 38.53
N THR A 974 -9.20 -15.01 39.44
CA THR A 974 -9.70 -16.00 40.39
C THR A 974 -10.45 -17.10 39.65
N LYS A 975 -10.59 -18.28 40.28
CA LYS A 975 -11.38 -19.39 39.73
C LYS A 975 -12.81 -18.94 39.38
N TYR A 976 -13.42 -18.16 40.26
CA TYR A 976 -14.74 -17.60 40.05
C TYR A 976 -14.82 -16.69 38.81
N GLU A 977 -13.85 -15.78 38.63
CA GLU A 977 -13.83 -14.89 37.46
C GLU A 977 -13.65 -15.66 36.15
N ARG A 978 -12.89 -16.77 36.15
CA ARG A 978 -12.76 -17.64 34.98
C ARG A 978 -14.09 -18.32 34.63
N GLU A 979 -14.76 -18.91 35.62
CA GLU A 979 -16.08 -19.53 35.44
C GLU A 979 -17.13 -18.49 34.98
N LEU A 980 -17.04 -17.26 35.48
CA LEU A 980 -17.89 -16.15 35.05
C LEU A 980 -17.65 -15.81 33.57
N ILE A 981 -16.40 -15.71 33.14
CA ILE A 981 -16.02 -15.44 31.75
C ILE A 981 -16.54 -16.53 30.82
N GLU A 982 -16.33 -17.80 31.17
CA GLU A 982 -16.80 -18.94 30.38
C GLU A 982 -18.32 -18.93 30.21
N LYS A 983 -19.08 -18.77 31.30
CA LYS A 983 -20.55 -18.68 31.25
C LYS A 983 -21.05 -17.45 30.48
N ALA A 984 -20.39 -16.31 30.64
CA ALA A 984 -20.75 -15.09 29.91
C ALA A 984 -20.42 -15.20 28.42
N TYR A 985 -19.37 -15.94 28.07
CA TYR A 985 -18.99 -16.17 26.68
C TYR A 985 -20.06 -16.96 25.92
N GLU A 986 -20.61 -18.03 26.50
CA GLU A 986 -21.72 -18.77 25.88
C GLU A 986 -22.95 -17.89 25.66
N ARG A 987 -23.30 -17.05 26.65
CA ARG A 987 -24.41 -16.11 26.53
C ARG A 987 -24.14 -15.02 25.50
N ALA A 988 -22.90 -14.54 25.39
CA ALA A 988 -22.52 -13.54 24.40
C ALA A 988 -22.67 -14.06 22.98
N VAL A 989 -22.18 -15.28 22.69
CA VAL A 989 -22.37 -15.92 21.37
C VAL A 989 -23.86 -16.07 21.04
N LYS A 990 -24.67 -16.57 22.00
CA LYS A 990 -26.13 -16.72 21.81
C LYS A 990 -26.80 -15.37 21.53
N LYS A 991 -26.46 -14.32 22.27
CA LYS A 991 -27.05 -12.99 22.09
C LYS A 991 -26.66 -12.37 20.75
N THR A 992 -25.40 -12.52 20.34
CA THR A 992 -24.93 -12.06 19.01
C THR A 992 -25.65 -12.80 17.88
N ASN A 993 -25.82 -14.12 17.97
CA ASN A 993 -26.60 -14.90 16.99
C ASN A 993 -28.04 -14.40 16.86
N GLN A 994 -28.70 -14.12 18.00
CA GLN A 994 -30.07 -13.60 18.02
C GLN A 994 -30.14 -12.24 17.31
N ASN A 995 -29.29 -11.29 17.70
CA ASN A 995 -29.30 -9.94 17.13
C ASN A 995 -29.05 -9.98 15.61
N LEU A 996 -28.02 -10.71 15.15
CA LEU A 996 -27.73 -10.82 13.72
C LEU A 996 -28.85 -11.55 12.94
N SER A 997 -29.54 -12.50 13.56
CA SER A 997 -30.66 -13.23 12.92
C SER A 997 -31.94 -12.39 12.84
N GLU A 998 -32.20 -11.50 13.81
CA GLU A 998 -33.33 -10.56 13.78
C GLU A 998 -33.20 -9.57 12.60
N GLU A 999 -31.98 -9.24 12.20
CA GLU A 999 -31.69 -8.22 11.20
C GLU A 999 -31.52 -8.80 9.77
N ALA A 1000 -31.12 -10.06 9.66
CA ALA A 1000 -31.05 -10.76 8.37
C ALA A 1000 -32.45 -10.93 7.78
N SER A 1001 -32.78 -10.18 6.73
CA SER A 1001 -34.11 -10.18 6.06
C SER A 1001 -34.43 -11.48 5.29
N GLY A 1002 -33.81 -12.61 5.64
CA GLY A 1002 -33.97 -13.90 4.97
C GLY A 1002 -33.80 -15.08 5.94
N ALA A 1003 -34.27 -16.26 5.54
CA ALA A 1003 -34.33 -17.49 6.34
C ALA A 1003 -32.98 -18.08 6.83
N SER A 1004 -31.86 -17.40 6.59
CA SER A 1004 -30.52 -17.82 7.00
C SER A 1004 -30.30 -17.58 8.50
N LYS A 1005 -30.68 -18.58 9.29
CA LYS A 1005 -30.45 -18.62 10.74
C LYS A 1005 -28.95 -18.59 11.06
N ILE A 1006 -28.52 -17.67 11.90
CA ILE A 1006 -27.12 -17.57 12.37
C ILE A 1006 -26.98 -18.43 13.63
N LEU A 1007 -26.07 -19.39 13.57
CA LEU A 1007 -25.96 -20.52 14.50
C LEU A 1007 -24.50 -20.78 14.87
N TYR A 1008 -23.79 -19.79 15.39
CA TYR A 1008 -22.48 -20.04 15.99
C TYR A 1008 -22.62 -20.75 17.33
N ASP A 1009 -21.71 -21.69 17.58
CA ASP A 1009 -21.54 -22.32 18.89
C ASP A 1009 -20.39 -21.65 19.65
N SER A 1010 -20.47 -21.65 20.98
CA SER A 1010 -19.34 -21.29 21.83
C SER A 1010 -18.35 -22.45 21.90
N GLY A 1011 -17.12 -22.22 21.44
CA GLY A 1011 -16.00 -23.15 21.54
C GLY A 1011 -15.17 -22.96 22.80
N THR A 1012 -13.89 -23.35 22.75
CA THR A 1012 -13.00 -23.35 23.91
C THR A 1012 -12.55 -21.95 24.31
N VAL A 1013 -12.42 -21.72 25.62
CA VAL A 1013 -11.77 -20.53 26.20
C VAL A 1013 -10.31 -20.86 26.54
N ASN A 1014 -9.38 -20.13 25.95
CA ASN A 1014 -7.95 -20.31 26.08
C ASN A 1014 -7.36 -19.16 26.93
N PHE A 1015 -7.01 -19.45 28.18
CA PHE A 1015 -6.36 -18.48 29.08
C PHE A 1015 -4.85 -18.44 28.82
N ILE A 1016 -4.32 -17.25 28.57
CA ILE A 1016 -2.90 -16.98 28.26
C ILE A 1016 -2.35 -16.06 29.35
N GLU A 1017 -1.48 -16.60 30.21
CA GLU A 1017 -1.00 -15.96 31.45
C GLU A 1017 0.52 -15.83 31.53
#